data_AF-A0A915AMT6-F1
#
_entry.id   AF-A0A915AMT6-F1
#
_cell.length_a   1.000
_cell.length_b   1.000
_cell.length_c   1.000
_cell.angle_alpha   90.00
_cell.angle_beta   90.00
_cell.angle_gamma   90.00
#
_symmetry.space_group_name_H-M   'P 1'
#
loop_
_entity.id
_entity.type
_entity.pdbx_description
1 polymer ?
#
loop_
_entity_poly.entity_id
_entity_poly.type
_entity_poly.pdbx_seq_one_letter_code
_entity_poly.pdbx_strand_id
1 'polypeptide(L)'
;MLKQWLQQPIASEMVTDEMIVSTGERIIEHEKMLSTAMQASNIRLPGQRSCRFLISETIHSSAALKKILSARVSDFVHFFFLIGSRAIRHLRWCTVDCYLLLGSKEKSEMCLRVLAESELSLPQRLSIFKLLERLCTIFMDNDAEASIALGRTTPPESRVHFLLCKTFVKAYLQEKRSIGRRKNILKCALGTIAKIIDLSCGDEDSVGSELMLQLDNTKMNLLALKSEYSFKVSSLERMRKDLHAKERDLEKIRRKRDELQQKINAVVSKSRNEYNTASEKLRSYTAADYRKLASLKKPMIGVRFTIEAVRCLVDPMFRPQRNSLDTWTTSQELLRSLFLQSVLATFDVDSVDEIAIQRLKRYLESREFKSTKVEVESDLAASICYWITCVADLVAANSIVRKEYEELKQVIMEMQTLEEELATLNDSIVSKSSEVTRTDEEISRSEQEVAANRRTLDHIQRGAQILRVTAANQMKWQEELDALSRVSDYVLGDSIFMAAFSVLICDRSTRIRRIVLSLWKQELTRERIMFTETICTSEFFVTRLLKNADATGRWPVLFGNTGSLVDTLRVLHPASVSVDVHANSWQSKELIEQTERALRTGTTLILHSIRSSPPVEWYPIISMDIEREFGAVHFYDRSFSISPDARLFFVASTPRTTFSAQFIHMTSTFVIDEVLDNQRLLQEAVQLTDHQSFRVSIYYSQCSWK
;
A
#
# COMPACT_ATOMS: atom_id res chain seq x y z
N MET A 1 37.25 -15.68 -63.42
CA MET A 1 35.81 -15.45 -63.18
C MET A 1 35.55 -14.23 -62.30
N LEU A 2 35.73 -14.27 -60.97
CA LEU A 2 35.35 -13.16 -60.08
C LEU A 2 36.00 -11.80 -60.47
N LYS A 3 37.31 -11.77 -60.74
CA LYS A 3 38.00 -10.56 -61.22
C LYS A 3 37.40 -9.98 -62.51
N GLN A 4 37.09 -10.83 -63.48
CA GLN A 4 36.56 -10.39 -64.78
C GLN A 4 35.16 -9.79 -64.61
N TRP A 5 34.33 -10.41 -63.78
CA TRP A 5 32.99 -9.92 -63.48
C TRP A 5 33.03 -8.59 -62.70
N LEU A 6 33.89 -8.45 -61.69
CA LEU A 6 33.98 -7.21 -60.91
C LEU A 6 34.53 -6.03 -61.71
N GLN A 7 35.38 -6.27 -62.70
CA GLN A 7 35.91 -5.22 -63.58
C GLN A 7 34.87 -4.75 -64.61
N GLN A 8 33.93 -5.62 -65.01
CA GLN A 8 32.84 -5.34 -65.92
C GLN A 8 31.62 -6.17 -65.53
N PRO A 9 30.80 -5.74 -64.55
CA PRO A 9 29.62 -6.50 -64.16
C PRO A 9 28.67 -6.54 -65.35
N ILE A 10 28.38 -7.75 -65.83
CA ILE A 10 27.57 -7.95 -67.03
C ILE A 10 26.12 -8.11 -66.59
N ALA A 11 25.29 -7.10 -66.83
CA ALA A 11 23.88 -7.13 -66.44
C ALA A 11 23.09 -8.29 -67.08
N SER A 12 23.57 -8.85 -68.20
CA SER A 12 22.95 -10.01 -68.86
C SER A 12 23.00 -11.30 -68.04
N GLU A 13 23.87 -11.38 -67.03
CA GLU A 13 23.93 -12.52 -66.12
C GLU A 13 22.97 -12.36 -64.93
N MET A 14 22.45 -11.15 -64.70
CA MET A 14 21.59 -10.82 -63.55
C MET A 14 20.13 -10.60 -63.92
N VAL A 15 19.85 -10.21 -65.18
CA VAL A 15 18.50 -9.82 -65.63
C VAL A 15 18.23 -10.40 -67.02
N THR A 16 17.02 -10.94 -67.21
CA THR A 16 16.56 -11.49 -68.49
C THR A 16 16.26 -10.39 -69.52
N ASP A 17 16.37 -10.71 -70.80
CA ASP A 17 16.08 -9.78 -71.90
C ASP A 17 14.66 -9.21 -71.83
N GLU A 18 13.69 -10.04 -71.45
CA GLU A 18 12.29 -9.62 -71.28
C GLU A 18 12.13 -8.55 -70.21
N MET A 19 12.79 -8.73 -69.06
CA MET A 19 12.74 -7.78 -67.94
C MET A 19 13.50 -6.48 -68.24
N ILE A 20 14.56 -6.54 -69.05
CA ILE A 20 15.32 -5.34 -69.45
C ILE A 20 14.52 -4.50 -70.44
N VAL A 21 13.85 -5.13 -71.40
CA VAL A 21 13.02 -4.42 -72.38
C VAL A 21 11.78 -3.84 -71.71
N SER A 22 11.13 -4.58 -70.80
CA SER A 22 9.95 -4.09 -70.06
C SER A 22 10.27 -2.89 -69.16
N THR A 23 11.50 -2.78 -68.67
CA THR A 23 11.97 -1.66 -67.84
C THR A 23 12.78 -0.62 -68.62
N GLY A 24 12.95 -0.80 -69.93
CA GLY A 24 13.83 0.01 -70.78
C GLY A 24 13.49 1.50 -70.79
N GLU A 25 12.20 1.82 -70.75
CA GLU A 25 11.67 3.18 -70.66
C GLU A 25 12.20 3.91 -69.42
N ARG A 26 12.12 3.24 -68.26
CA ARG A 26 12.64 3.74 -66.98
C ARG A 26 14.16 3.86 -67.00
N ILE A 27 14.87 2.88 -67.56
CA ILE A 27 16.34 2.93 -67.67
C ILE A 27 16.77 4.17 -68.47
N ILE A 28 16.11 4.44 -69.60
CA ILE A 28 16.40 5.61 -70.44
C ILE A 28 16.05 6.91 -69.73
N GLU A 29 14.91 6.97 -69.04
CA GLU A 29 14.50 8.15 -68.27
C GLU A 29 15.50 8.47 -67.14
N HIS A 30 15.88 7.45 -66.35
CA HIS A 30 16.87 7.60 -65.29
C HIS A 30 18.25 8.01 -65.85
N GLU A 31 18.67 7.46 -67.00
CA GLU A 31 19.92 7.85 -67.66
C GLU A 31 19.88 9.32 -68.13
N LYS A 32 18.73 9.79 -68.66
CA LYS A 32 18.53 11.19 -69.04
C LYS A 32 18.56 12.10 -67.81
N MET A 33 17.85 11.75 -66.73
CA MET A 33 17.88 12.52 -65.48
C MET A 33 19.29 12.61 -64.92
N LEU A 34 20.04 11.51 -64.91
CA LEU A 34 21.41 11.47 -64.44
C LEU A 34 22.34 12.32 -65.32
N SER A 35 22.15 12.28 -66.65
CA SER A 35 22.88 13.14 -67.61
C SER A 35 22.62 14.62 -67.36
N THR A 36 21.35 15.02 -67.19
CA THR A 36 20.97 16.39 -66.87
C THR A 36 21.54 16.83 -65.53
N ALA A 37 21.45 15.99 -64.50
CA ALA A 37 22.00 16.29 -63.18
C ALA A 37 23.53 16.46 -63.20
N MET A 38 24.26 15.63 -63.96
CA MET A 38 25.70 15.77 -64.14
C MET A 38 26.07 17.07 -64.87
N GLN A 39 25.31 17.45 -65.90
CA GLN A 39 25.52 18.72 -66.61
C GLN A 39 25.22 19.93 -65.75
N ALA A 40 24.16 19.87 -64.93
CA ALA A 40 23.75 20.99 -64.07
C ALA A 40 24.68 21.19 -62.86
N SER A 41 25.13 20.11 -62.23
CA SER A 41 25.96 20.17 -61.01
C SER A 41 27.45 20.37 -61.29
N ASN A 42 27.92 20.03 -62.51
CA ASN A 42 29.34 20.04 -62.90
C ASN A 42 30.28 19.25 -61.95
N ILE A 43 29.71 18.42 -61.08
CA ILE A 43 30.41 17.57 -60.11
C ILE A 43 30.29 16.13 -60.60
N ARG A 44 31.43 15.46 -60.76
CA ARG A 44 31.53 14.05 -61.13
C ARG A 44 32.29 13.32 -60.03
N LEU A 45 31.71 12.25 -59.48
CA LEU A 45 32.43 11.42 -58.52
C LEU A 45 33.59 10.70 -59.23
N PRO A 46 34.77 10.57 -58.60
CA PRO A 46 35.90 9.83 -59.17
C PRO A 46 35.49 8.41 -59.56
N GLY A 47 35.71 8.02 -60.82
CA GLY A 47 35.40 6.69 -61.34
C GLY A 47 34.00 6.53 -61.97
N GLN A 48 33.05 7.45 -61.72
CA GLN A 48 31.70 7.40 -62.29
C GLN A 48 31.73 7.59 -63.81
N ARG A 49 31.11 6.72 -64.62
CA ARG A 49 31.08 6.84 -66.09
C ARG A 49 30.14 7.94 -66.59
N SER A 50 30.48 8.60 -67.69
CA SER A 50 29.64 9.67 -68.26
C SER A 50 28.31 9.14 -68.76
N CYS A 51 27.23 9.83 -68.38
CA CYS A 51 25.91 9.60 -68.95
C CYS A 51 25.80 10.22 -70.34
N ARG A 52 24.94 9.65 -71.18
CA ARG A 52 24.66 10.20 -72.52
C ARG A 52 23.15 10.34 -72.68
N PHE A 53 22.73 11.37 -73.41
CA PHE A 53 21.35 11.44 -73.89
C PHE A 53 21.13 10.35 -74.94
N LEU A 54 20.20 9.44 -74.64
CA LEU A 54 19.87 8.31 -75.51
C LEU A 54 18.66 8.66 -76.39
N ILE A 55 18.68 8.17 -77.63
CA ILE A 55 17.59 8.31 -78.60
C ILE A 55 16.45 7.35 -78.22
N SER A 56 15.20 7.72 -78.49
CA SER A 56 14.01 6.93 -78.07
C SER A 56 14.00 5.50 -78.62
N GLU A 57 14.57 5.26 -79.80
CA GLU A 57 14.68 3.93 -80.44
C GLU A 57 15.56 2.94 -79.64
N THR A 58 16.38 3.44 -78.71
CA THR A 58 17.26 2.62 -77.86
C THR A 58 16.46 1.65 -76.97
N ILE A 59 15.16 1.92 -76.74
CA ILE A 59 14.27 1.07 -75.93
C ILE A 59 14.08 -0.33 -76.52
N HIS A 60 14.17 -0.47 -77.84
CA HIS A 60 14.00 -1.75 -78.54
C HIS A 60 15.29 -2.57 -78.62
N SER A 61 16.42 -2.00 -78.20
CA SER A 61 17.72 -2.67 -78.19
C SER A 61 18.06 -3.19 -76.78
N SER A 62 17.70 -4.46 -76.52
CA SER A 62 18.10 -5.17 -75.29
C SER A 62 19.62 -5.06 -75.04
N ALA A 63 20.44 -5.16 -76.09
CA ALA A 63 21.89 -5.03 -75.99
C ALA A 63 22.36 -3.65 -75.52
N ALA A 64 21.72 -2.57 -75.97
CA ALA A 64 22.06 -1.21 -75.56
C ALA A 64 21.65 -0.94 -74.10
N LEU A 65 20.43 -1.34 -73.73
CA LEU A 65 19.91 -1.21 -72.37
C LEU A 65 20.74 -2.01 -71.36
N LYS A 66 21.13 -3.24 -71.70
CA LYS A 66 22.07 -4.07 -70.93
C LYS A 66 23.40 -3.36 -70.67
N LYS A 67 23.95 -2.71 -71.70
CA LYS A 67 25.23 -1.99 -71.60
C LYS A 67 25.14 -0.78 -70.67
N ILE A 68 24.03 -0.05 -70.72
CA ILE A 68 23.77 1.09 -69.82
C ILE A 68 23.63 0.60 -68.38
N LEU A 69 22.81 -0.43 -68.16
CA LEU A 69 22.60 -1.00 -66.83
C LEU A 69 23.91 -1.57 -66.25
N SER A 70 24.69 -2.29 -67.06
CA SER A 70 26.03 -2.80 -66.69
C SER A 70 26.97 -1.64 -66.31
N ALA A 71 26.89 -0.52 -67.03
CA ALA A 71 27.69 0.66 -66.72
C ALA A 71 27.32 1.26 -65.36
N ARG A 72 26.02 1.34 -65.03
CA ARG A 72 25.52 1.87 -63.75
C ARG A 72 25.78 0.93 -62.59
N VAL A 73 25.57 -0.38 -62.76
CA VAL A 73 25.94 -1.37 -61.74
C VAL A 73 27.43 -1.25 -61.41
N SER A 74 28.29 -1.10 -62.41
CA SER A 74 29.72 -0.88 -62.18
C SER A 74 30.06 0.45 -61.49
N ASP A 75 29.23 1.49 -61.62
CA ASP A 75 29.43 2.76 -60.92
C ASP A 75 28.98 2.68 -59.45
N PHE A 76 28.00 1.82 -59.13
CA PHE A 76 27.43 1.70 -57.79
C PHE A 76 28.10 0.65 -56.90
N VAL A 77 28.60 -0.45 -57.47
CA VAL A 77 29.08 -1.56 -56.65
C VAL A 77 30.56 -1.38 -56.29
N HIS A 78 30.80 -1.16 -55.00
CA HIS A 78 32.11 -1.19 -54.38
C HIS A 78 32.28 -2.47 -53.56
N PHE A 79 33.45 -3.10 -53.66
CA PHE A 79 33.74 -4.35 -52.96
C PHE A 79 34.96 -4.17 -52.08
N PHE A 80 34.85 -4.65 -50.84
CA PHE A 80 35.95 -4.70 -49.89
C PHE A 80 36.27 -6.15 -49.58
N PHE A 81 37.55 -6.50 -49.65
CA PHE A 81 38.03 -7.84 -49.36
C PHE A 81 38.88 -7.80 -48.10
N LEU A 82 38.44 -8.49 -47.05
CA LEU A 82 39.27 -8.78 -45.88
C LEU A 82 40.06 -10.06 -46.15
N ILE A 83 41.36 -9.91 -46.44
CA ILE A 83 42.22 -11.03 -46.83
C ILE A 83 43.49 -11.10 -46.00
N GLY A 84 44.00 -12.32 -45.82
CA GLY A 84 45.32 -12.53 -45.22
C GLY A 84 46.44 -12.08 -46.16
N SER A 85 47.61 -11.75 -45.59
CA SER A 85 48.78 -11.22 -46.32
C SER A 85 49.21 -12.07 -47.52
N ARG A 86 49.05 -13.39 -47.46
CA ARG A 86 49.41 -14.32 -48.54
C ARG A 86 48.51 -14.22 -49.77
N ALA A 87 47.28 -13.74 -49.61
CA ALA A 87 46.30 -13.63 -50.69
C ALA A 87 46.40 -12.29 -51.45
N ILE A 88 47.18 -11.32 -50.96
CA ILE A 88 47.36 -10.00 -51.59
C ILE A 88 47.79 -10.11 -53.05
N ARG A 89 48.63 -11.11 -53.38
CA ARG A 89 49.09 -11.36 -54.76
C ARG A 89 47.96 -11.58 -55.77
N HIS A 90 46.81 -12.08 -55.32
CA HIS A 90 45.65 -12.37 -56.17
C HIS A 90 44.74 -11.15 -56.36
N LEU A 91 44.88 -10.11 -55.53
CA LEU A 91 44.06 -8.89 -55.52
C LEU A 91 44.85 -7.62 -55.89
N ARG A 92 45.96 -7.75 -56.62
CA ARG A 92 46.77 -6.62 -57.11
C ARG A 92 46.03 -5.61 -58.00
N TRP A 93 44.81 -5.93 -58.43
CA TRP A 93 43.92 -5.08 -59.22
C TRP A 93 42.98 -4.23 -58.35
N CYS A 94 43.01 -4.39 -57.02
CA CYS A 94 42.33 -3.54 -56.05
C CYS A 94 43.33 -2.57 -55.40
N THR A 95 42.81 -1.49 -54.80
CA THR A 95 43.55 -0.73 -53.77
C THR A 95 43.71 -1.63 -52.54
N VAL A 96 44.93 -1.70 -52.01
CA VAL A 96 45.26 -2.56 -50.87
C VAL A 96 45.63 -1.67 -49.69
N ASP A 97 44.77 -1.65 -48.67
CA ASP A 97 45.07 -1.06 -47.37
C ASP A 97 45.53 -2.14 -46.40
N CYS A 98 46.72 -1.96 -45.84
CA CYS A 98 47.32 -2.89 -44.89
C CYS A 98 46.99 -2.45 -43.46
N TYR A 99 46.18 -3.24 -42.77
CA TYR A 99 45.97 -3.07 -41.33
C TYR A 99 47.19 -3.60 -40.57
N LEU A 100 48.01 -2.68 -40.05
CA LEU A 100 49.19 -3.01 -39.25
C LEU A 100 48.80 -3.47 -37.85
N LEU A 101 49.68 -4.26 -37.23
CA LEU A 101 49.57 -4.59 -35.81
C LEU A 101 49.70 -3.31 -34.97
N LEU A 102 48.93 -3.22 -33.89
CA LEU A 102 48.98 -2.09 -32.96
C LEU A 102 50.40 -1.94 -32.39
N GLY A 103 50.92 -0.72 -32.37
CA GLY A 103 52.17 -0.41 -31.68
C GLY A 103 52.05 -0.54 -30.16
N SER A 104 53.18 -0.50 -29.47
CA SER A 104 53.20 -0.65 -28.00
C SER A 104 52.41 0.45 -27.29
N LYS A 105 52.37 1.67 -27.84
CA LYS A 105 51.65 2.80 -27.25
C LYS A 105 50.14 2.59 -27.37
N GLU A 106 49.67 2.25 -28.57
CA GLU A 106 48.26 1.99 -28.87
C GLU A 106 47.75 0.76 -28.09
N LYS A 107 48.59 -0.29 -27.96
CA LYS A 107 48.30 -1.46 -27.12
C LYS A 107 48.05 -1.06 -25.66
N SER A 108 48.95 -0.28 -25.07
CA SER A 108 48.84 0.19 -23.69
C SER A 108 47.62 1.08 -23.48
N GLU A 109 47.35 2.00 -24.41
CA GLU A 109 46.18 2.88 -24.36
C GLU A 109 44.88 2.07 -24.41
N MET A 110 44.78 1.11 -25.32
CA MET A 110 43.63 0.20 -25.43
C MET A 110 43.43 -0.60 -24.13
N CYS A 111 44.49 -1.21 -23.58
CA CYS A 111 44.38 -2.02 -22.36
C CYS A 111 44.00 -1.18 -21.14
N LEU A 112 44.56 0.02 -21.00
CA LEU A 112 44.22 0.92 -19.89
C LEU A 112 42.79 1.47 -20.00
N ARG A 113 42.29 1.69 -21.23
CA ARG A 113 40.87 2.02 -21.46
C ARG A 113 39.95 0.89 -21.02
N VAL A 114 40.26 -0.35 -21.37
CA VAL A 114 39.49 -1.52 -20.92
C VAL A 114 39.54 -1.66 -19.39
N LEU A 115 40.73 -1.57 -18.79
CA LEU A 115 40.89 -1.65 -17.34
C LEU A 115 40.19 -0.51 -16.59
N ALA A 116 39.87 0.62 -17.23
CA ALA A 116 39.10 1.69 -16.61
C ALA A 116 37.70 1.25 -16.16
N GLU A 117 37.12 0.24 -16.81
CA GLU A 117 35.83 -0.33 -16.45
C GLU A 117 35.83 -1.06 -15.09
N SER A 118 37.00 -1.43 -14.54
CA SER A 118 37.09 -2.18 -13.28
C SER A 118 36.88 -1.34 -12.00
N GLU A 119 36.62 -0.03 -12.13
CA GLU A 119 36.47 0.93 -11.02
C GLU A 119 37.72 1.03 -10.10
N LEU A 120 38.88 0.55 -10.57
CA LEU A 120 40.14 0.60 -9.81
C LEU A 120 40.83 1.96 -10.00
N SER A 121 41.61 2.37 -8.99
CA SER A 121 42.40 3.60 -9.08
C SER A 121 43.43 3.51 -10.22
N LEU A 122 43.81 4.65 -10.82
CA LEU A 122 44.78 4.66 -11.92
C LEU A 122 46.11 3.95 -11.57
N PRO A 123 46.71 4.14 -10.37
CA PRO A 123 47.93 3.43 -9.99
C PRO A 123 47.75 1.91 -9.94
N GLN A 124 46.61 1.42 -9.42
CA GLN A 124 46.29 0.00 -9.39
C GLN A 124 46.12 -0.57 -10.80
N ARG A 125 45.43 0.15 -11.69
CA ARG A 125 45.27 -0.25 -13.10
C ARG A 125 46.62 -0.39 -13.81
N LEU A 126 47.55 0.53 -13.57
CA LEU A 126 48.90 0.45 -14.14
C LEU A 126 49.70 -0.73 -13.59
N SER A 127 49.62 -0.99 -12.28
CA SER A 127 50.27 -2.15 -11.65
C SER A 127 49.71 -3.47 -12.19
N ILE A 128 48.39 -3.60 -12.28
CA ILE A 128 47.73 -4.78 -12.84
C ILE A 128 48.08 -4.97 -14.30
N PHE A 129 48.10 -3.91 -15.11
CA PHE A 129 48.49 -4.01 -16.51
C PHE A 129 49.91 -4.56 -16.66
N LYS A 130 50.88 -4.02 -15.92
CA LYS A 130 52.26 -4.52 -15.91
C LYS A 130 52.36 -5.97 -15.46
N LEU A 131 51.58 -6.34 -14.44
CA LEU A 131 51.55 -7.72 -13.96
C LEU A 131 50.98 -8.66 -15.04
N LEU A 132 49.86 -8.30 -15.68
CA LEU A 132 49.28 -9.07 -16.77
C LEU A 132 50.27 -9.24 -17.94
N GLU A 133 51.01 -8.20 -18.31
CA GLU A 133 52.11 -8.30 -19.29
C GLU A 133 53.20 -9.28 -18.81
N ARG A 134 53.59 -9.22 -17.54
CA ARG A 134 54.57 -10.15 -16.95
C ARG A 134 54.09 -11.60 -16.99
N LEU A 135 52.82 -11.85 -16.66
CA LEU A 135 52.24 -13.19 -16.73
C LEU A 135 52.22 -13.73 -18.17
N CYS A 136 51.91 -12.87 -19.14
CA CYS A 136 52.05 -13.19 -20.57
C CYS A 136 53.48 -13.58 -20.93
N THR A 137 54.49 -12.78 -20.52
CA THR A 137 55.89 -13.09 -20.80
C THR A 137 56.30 -14.45 -20.23
N ILE A 138 55.95 -14.73 -18.98
CA ILE A 138 56.26 -16.02 -18.33
C ILE A 138 55.64 -17.18 -19.08
N PHE A 139 54.39 -17.02 -19.53
CA PHE A 139 53.76 -18.04 -20.35
C PHE A 139 54.52 -18.26 -21.67
N MET A 140 54.85 -17.18 -22.39
CA MET A 140 55.57 -17.26 -23.67
C MET A 140 56.97 -17.89 -23.52
N ASP A 141 57.68 -17.60 -22.43
CA ASP A 141 59.02 -18.15 -22.16
C ASP A 141 59.01 -19.65 -21.88
N ASN A 142 57.90 -20.18 -21.34
CA ASN A 142 57.77 -21.59 -20.92
C ASN A 142 56.98 -22.44 -21.92
N ASP A 143 56.34 -21.83 -22.91
CA ASP A 143 55.55 -22.53 -23.93
C ASP A 143 56.38 -22.78 -25.20
N ALA A 144 57.16 -23.87 -25.19
CA ALA A 144 57.87 -24.33 -26.39
C ALA A 144 56.91 -24.70 -27.54
N GLU A 145 55.64 -25.03 -27.25
CA GLU A 145 54.61 -25.30 -28.25
C GLU A 145 54.14 -24.00 -28.94
N ALA A 146 54.17 -22.84 -28.26
CA ALA A 146 53.94 -21.54 -28.88
C ALA A 146 55.03 -21.16 -29.89
N SER A 147 56.29 -21.49 -29.61
CA SER A 147 57.40 -21.22 -30.54
C SER A 147 57.32 -22.04 -31.84
N ILE A 148 56.76 -23.26 -31.79
CA ILE A 148 56.57 -24.15 -32.96
C ILE A 148 55.27 -23.80 -33.73
N ALA A 149 54.22 -23.33 -33.03
CA ALA A 149 52.93 -22.95 -33.61
C ALA A 149 52.91 -21.58 -34.31
N LEU A 150 54.03 -20.84 -34.31
CA LEU A 150 54.21 -19.50 -34.91
C LEU A 150 53.82 -19.41 -36.41
N GLY A 151 53.63 -20.54 -37.08
CA GLY A 151 53.35 -20.61 -38.50
C GLY A 151 51.89 -20.38 -38.94
N ARG A 152 50.85 -20.64 -38.11
CA ARG A 152 49.46 -20.69 -38.64
C ARG A 152 48.29 -20.26 -37.73
N THR A 153 48.40 -20.19 -36.40
CA THR A 153 47.17 -20.12 -35.54
C THR A 153 47.23 -19.24 -34.28
N THR A 154 48.35 -18.59 -33.95
CA THR A 154 48.42 -17.75 -32.74
C THR A 154 47.75 -16.38 -32.99
N PRO A 155 46.81 -15.94 -32.13
CA PRO A 155 46.23 -14.59 -32.23
C PRO A 155 47.32 -13.52 -32.10
N PRO A 156 47.16 -12.34 -32.72
CA PRO A 156 48.13 -11.26 -32.58
C PRO A 156 48.26 -10.84 -31.12
N GLU A 157 49.48 -10.45 -30.72
CA GLU A 157 49.82 -10.12 -29.33
C GLU A 157 48.86 -9.07 -28.73
N SER A 158 48.44 -8.08 -29.52
CA SER A 158 47.47 -7.06 -29.11
C SER A 158 46.10 -7.63 -28.75
N ARG A 159 45.61 -8.65 -29.47
CA ARG A 159 44.33 -9.33 -29.17
C ARG A 159 44.42 -10.14 -27.88
N VAL A 160 45.57 -10.74 -27.59
CA VAL A 160 45.80 -11.47 -26.33
C VAL A 160 45.70 -10.52 -25.15
N HIS A 161 46.41 -9.38 -25.20
CA HIS A 161 46.37 -8.37 -24.15
C HIS A 161 44.97 -7.76 -23.97
N PHE A 162 44.28 -7.47 -25.08
CA PHE A 162 42.88 -7.01 -25.04
C PHE A 162 41.98 -8.02 -24.33
N LEU A 163 42.04 -9.29 -24.73
CA LEU A 163 41.19 -10.34 -24.18
C LEU A 163 41.53 -10.60 -22.71
N LEU A 164 42.81 -10.54 -22.33
CA LEU A 164 43.26 -10.69 -20.96
C LEU A 164 42.71 -9.58 -20.07
N CYS A 165 42.84 -8.32 -20.47
CA CYS A 165 42.27 -7.19 -19.73
C CYS A 165 40.75 -7.28 -19.66
N LYS A 166 40.07 -7.53 -20.78
CA LYS A 166 38.60 -7.64 -20.83
C LYS A 166 38.08 -8.77 -19.94
N THR A 167 38.76 -9.92 -19.94
CA THR A 167 38.36 -11.08 -19.12
C THR A 167 38.63 -10.83 -17.64
N PHE A 168 39.73 -10.16 -17.30
CA PHE A 168 40.00 -9.70 -15.94
C PHE A 168 38.90 -8.77 -15.43
N VAL A 169 38.55 -7.74 -16.20
CA VAL A 169 37.48 -6.80 -15.83
C VAL A 169 36.16 -7.56 -15.60
N LYS A 170 35.78 -8.44 -16.54
CA LYS A 170 34.55 -9.26 -16.42
C LYS A 170 34.58 -10.10 -15.13
N ALA A 171 35.66 -10.84 -14.89
CA ALA A 171 35.79 -11.70 -13.71
C ALA A 171 35.76 -10.89 -12.40
N TYR A 172 36.53 -9.80 -12.34
CA TYR A 172 36.65 -8.94 -11.17
C TYR A 172 35.31 -8.28 -10.80
N LEU A 173 34.62 -7.69 -11.77
CA LEU A 173 33.33 -7.06 -11.52
C LEU A 173 32.26 -8.08 -11.15
N GLN A 174 32.26 -9.27 -11.76
CA GLN A 174 31.31 -10.33 -11.45
C GLN A 174 31.47 -10.79 -9.98
N GLU A 175 32.70 -11.05 -9.54
CA GLU A 175 32.99 -11.44 -8.15
C GLU A 175 32.67 -10.32 -7.16
N LYS A 176 33.12 -9.09 -7.45
CA LYS A 176 32.84 -7.91 -6.62
C LYS A 176 31.33 -7.69 -6.43
N ARG A 177 30.54 -7.81 -7.51
CA ARG A 177 29.07 -7.69 -7.46
C ARG A 177 28.41 -8.86 -6.73
N SER A 178 28.92 -10.08 -6.86
CA SER A 178 28.40 -11.25 -6.13
C SER A 178 28.57 -11.08 -4.62
N ILE A 179 29.80 -10.79 -4.20
CA ILE A 179 30.15 -10.55 -2.79
C ILE A 179 29.40 -9.35 -2.23
N GLY A 180 29.34 -8.24 -2.97
CA GLY A 180 28.61 -7.04 -2.56
C GLY A 180 27.12 -7.28 -2.32
N ARG A 181 26.46 -8.01 -3.24
CA ARG A 181 25.04 -8.39 -3.08
C ARG A 181 24.82 -9.24 -1.83
N ARG A 182 25.65 -10.26 -1.61
CA ARG A 182 25.53 -11.14 -0.43
C ARG A 182 25.78 -10.39 0.88
N LYS A 183 26.81 -9.54 0.94
CA LYS A 183 27.07 -8.67 2.10
C LYS A 183 25.88 -7.78 2.44
N ASN A 184 25.25 -7.17 1.43
CA ASN A 184 24.09 -6.31 1.65
C ASN A 184 22.91 -7.09 2.23
N ILE A 185 22.62 -8.29 1.70
CA ILE A 185 21.57 -9.16 2.24
C ILE A 185 21.82 -9.50 3.70
N LEU A 186 23.04 -9.93 4.05
CA LEU A 186 23.40 -10.27 5.43
C LEU A 186 23.32 -9.06 6.36
N LYS A 187 23.81 -7.89 5.93
CA LYS A 187 23.68 -6.63 6.70
C LYS A 187 22.23 -6.25 6.93
N CYS A 188 21.36 -6.37 5.93
CA CYS A 188 19.92 -6.12 6.08
C CYS A 188 19.27 -7.10 7.07
N ALA A 189 19.62 -8.39 7.00
CA ALA A 189 19.10 -9.40 7.92
C ALA A 189 19.55 -9.13 9.37
N LEU A 190 20.84 -8.88 9.59
CA LEU A 190 21.40 -8.54 10.90
C LEU A 190 20.83 -7.22 11.44
N GLY A 191 20.66 -6.20 10.60
CA GLY A 191 20.02 -4.94 11.00
C GLY A 191 18.54 -5.12 11.37
N THR A 192 17.83 -6.04 10.71
CA THR A 192 16.45 -6.38 11.09
C THR A 192 16.40 -7.06 12.45
N ILE A 193 17.32 -7.99 12.71
CA ILE A 193 17.44 -8.65 14.03
C ILE A 193 17.77 -7.61 15.11
N ALA A 194 18.74 -6.71 14.87
CA ALA A 194 19.08 -5.64 15.81
C ALA A 194 17.86 -4.78 16.14
N LYS A 195 17.05 -4.42 15.15
CA LYS A 195 15.80 -3.67 15.36
C LYS A 195 14.77 -4.47 16.18
N ILE A 196 14.69 -5.79 16.02
CA ILE A 196 13.84 -6.64 16.85
C ILE A 196 14.34 -6.65 18.29
N ILE A 197 15.66 -6.72 18.51
CA ILE A 197 16.27 -6.63 19.86
C ILE A 197 15.91 -5.29 20.51
N ASP A 198 16.10 -4.17 19.81
CA ASP A 198 15.79 -2.83 20.31
C ASP A 198 14.31 -2.69 20.70
N LEU A 199 13.41 -3.23 19.87
CA LEU A 199 11.95 -3.20 20.13
C LEU A 199 11.50 -4.19 21.21
N SER A 200 12.27 -5.24 21.48
CA SER A 200 11.91 -6.26 22.46
C SER A 200 12.44 -5.97 23.87
N CYS A 201 13.22 -4.89 24.05
CA CYS A 201 13.93 -4.50 25.27
C CYS A 201 14.86 -5.60 25.80
N GLY A 202 16.18 -5.35 25.77
CA GLY A 202 17.26 -6.32 25.94
C GLY A 202 17.38 -7.15 27.23
N ASP A 203 16.36 -7.22 28.08
CA ASP A 203 16.27 -8.16 29.21
C ASP A 203 14.87 -8.81 29.24
N GLU A 204 14.78 -9.97 28.59
CA GLU A 204 13.55 -10.75 28.35
C GLU A 204 12.74 -11.06 29.63
N ASP A 205 13.44 -11.32 30.74
CA ASP A 205 12.79 -11.81 31.95
C ASP A 205 12.29 -10.68 32.87
N SER A 206 12.96 -9.53 32.89
CA SER A 206 12.65 -8.44 33.81
C SER A 206 11.50 -7.57 33.29
N VAL A 207 11.60 -7.10 32.04
CA VAL A 207 10.61 -6.19 31.45
C VAL A 207 9.31 -6.93 31.14
N GLY A 208 9.39 -8.17 30.64
CA GLY A 208 8.21 -8.99 30.36
C GLY A 208 7.42 -9.33 31.63
N SER A 209 8.11 -9.69 32.72
CA SER A 209 7.48 -10.02 33.99
C SER A 209 6.85 -8.80 34.67
N GLU A 210 7.53 -7.66 34.65
CA GLU A 210 6.99 -6.41 35.19
C GLU A 210 5.73 -5.97 34.42
N LEU A 211 5.77 -6.00 33.08
CA LEU A 211 4.61 -5.63 32.26
C LEU A 211 3.44 -6.62 32.45
N MET A 212 3.73 -7.89 32.70
CA MET A 212 2.71 -8.90 33.01
C MET A 212 2.04 -8.62 34.36
N LEU A 213 2.82 -8.24 35.38
CA LEU A 213 2.32 -7.87 36.69
C LEU A 213 1.47 -6.59 36.63
N GLN A 214 1.90 -5.59 35.86
CA GLN A 214 1.12 -4.39 35.58
C GLN A 214 -0.19 -4.71 34.84
N LEU A 215 -0.15 -5.62 33.86
CA LEU A 215 -1.33 -6.07 33.13
C LEU A 215 -2.33 -6.78 34.06
N ASP A 216 -1.86 -7.61 34.97
CA ASP A 216 -2.74 -8.31 35.91
C ASP A 216 -3.31 -7.36 36.97
N ASN A 217 -2.52 -6.42 37.48
CA ASN A 217 -3.00 -5.37 38.39
C ASN A 217 -4.06 -4.48 37.72
N THR A 218 -3.83 -4.03 36.48
CA THR A 218 -4.79 -3.22 35.71
C THR A 218 -6.07 -4.00 35.39
N LYS A 219 -5.99 -5.29 35.05
CA LYS A 219 -7.17 -6.15 34.90
C LYS A 219 -7.97 -6.30 36.20
N MET A 220 -7.31 -6.47 37.34
CA MET A 220 -7.99 -6.57 38.64
C MET A 220 -8.70 -5.26 38.99
N ASN A 221 -8.05 -4.12 38.78
CA ASN A 221 -8.67 -2.80 38.95
C ASN A 221 -9.87 -2.61 38.02
N LEU A 222 -9.76 -3.04 36.76
CA LEU A 222 -10.86 -2.98 35.80
C LEU A 222 -12.06 -3.83 36.23
N LEU A 223 -11.82 -5.04 36.75
CA LEU A 223 -12.88 -5.90 37.29
C LEU A 223 -13.57 -5.24 38.49
N ALA A 224 -12.81 -4.64 39.40
CA ALA A 224 -13.34 -3.90 40.54
C ALA A 224 -14.21 -2.71 40.07
N LEU A 225 -13.71 -1.89 39.14
CA LEU A 225 -14.46 -0.76 38.56
C LEU A 225 -15.76 -1.20 37.88
N LYS A 226 -15.74 -2.29 37.10
CA LYS A 226 -16.94 -2.85 36.47
C LYS A 226 -17.99 -3.31 37.50
N SER A 227 -17.54 -3.90 38.60
CA SER A 227 -18.44 -4.30 39.69
C SER A 227 -19.06 -3.08 40.39
N GLU A 228 -18.26 -2.02 40.64
CA GLU A 228 -18.73 -0.77 41.22
C GLU A 228 -19.73 -0.05 40.29
N TYR A 229 -19.43 -0.02 38.99
CA TYR A 229 -20.32 0.53 37.97
C TYR A 229 -21.68 -0.19 37.94
N SER A 230 -21.68 -1.52 37.92
CA SER A 230 -22.91 -2.33 37.98
C SER A 230 -23.76 -1.99 39.21
N PHE A 231 -23.13 -1.85 40.37
CA PHE A 231 -23.81 -1.47 41.60
C PHE A 231 -24.40 -0.05 41.52
N LYS A 232 -23.62 0.92 41.04
CA LYS A 232 -24.06 2.32 40.88
C LYS A 232 -25.22 2.45 39.89
N VAL A 233 -25.16 1.78 38.74
CA VAL A 233 -26.24 1.75 37.74
C VAL A 233 -27.51 1.17 38.34
N SER A 234 -27.42 0.03 39.03
CA SER A 234 -28.57 -0.59 39.70
C SER A 234 -29.20 0.33 40.75
N SER A 235 -28.39 1.07 41.50
CA SER A 235 -28.87 2.06 42.48
C SER A 235 -29.57 3.24 41.80
N LEU A 236 -29.02 3.74 40.70
CA LEU A 236 -29.56 4.85 39.93
C LEU A 236 -30.89 4.49 39.28
N GLU A 237 -31.03 3.28 38.73
CA GLU A 237 -32.30 2.78 38.20
C GLU A 237 -33.39 2.70 39.27
N ARG A 238 -33.05 2.28 40.50
CA ARG A 238 -34.01 2.29 41.63
C ARG A 238 -34.48 3.71 41.94
N MET A 239 -33.57 4.68 42.02
CA MET A 239 -33.93 6.09 42.27
C MET A 239 -34.78 6.67 41.14
N ARG A 240 -34.47 6.38 39.86
CA ARG A 240 -35.29 6.81 38.73
C ARG A 240 -36.70 6.22 38.77
N LYS A 241 -36.85 4.95 39.17
CA LYS A 241 -38.17 4.32 39.36
C LYS A 241 -38.98 5.01 40.47
N ASP A 242 -38.32 5.37 41.57
CA ASP A 242 -38.94 6.09 42.69
C ASP A 242 -39.37 7.51 42.27
N LEU A 243 -38.51 8.24 41.56
CA LEU A 243 -38.83 9.56 41.00
C LEU A 243 -40.09 9.49 40.11
N HIS A 244 -40.16 8.53 39.18
CA HIS A 244 -41.35 8.34 38.36
C HIS A 244 -42.60 7.94 39.14
N ALA A 245 -42.46 7.26 40.29
CA ALA A 245 -43.60 6.96 41.15
C ALA A 245 -44.13 8.24 41.82
N LYS A 246 -43.23 9.03 42.42
CA LYS A 246 -43.55 10.30 43.06
C LYS A 246 -44.10 11.35 42.07
N GLU A 247 -43.57 11.43 40.85
CA GLU A 247 -44.11 12.30 39.79
C GLU A 247 -45.57 11.97 39.45
N ARG A 248 -45.91 10.67 39.37
CA ARG A 248 -47.30 10.22 39.15
C ARG A 248 -48.21 10.61 40.31
N ASP A 249 -47.71 10.55 41.54
CA ASP A 249 -48.51 10.92 42.71
C ASP A 249 -48.69 12.43 42.81
N LEU A 250 -47.66 13.23 42.46
CA LEU A 250 -47.77 14.68 42.34
C LEU A 250 -48.82 15.09 41.32
N GLU A 251 -48.87 14.43 40.16
CA GLU A 251 -49.88 14.68 39.13
C GLU A 251 -51.31 14.40 39.64
N LYS A 252 -51.52 13.36 40.46
CA LYS A 252 -52.82 13.11 41.10
C LYS A 252 -53.19 14.22 42.09
N ILE A 253 -52.23 14.68 42.89
CA ILE A 253 -52.44 15.76 43.86
C ILE A 253 -52.76 17.07 43.13
N ARG A 254 -52.06 17.38 42.02
CA ARG A 254 -52.33 18.55 41.17
C ARG A 254 -53.75 18.53 40.61
N ARG A 255 -54.21 17.39 40.09
CA ARG A 255 -55.60 17.23 39.62
C ARG A 255 -56.61 17.46 40.73
N LYS A 256 -56.38 16.88 41.92
CA LYS A 256 -57.26 17.09 43.08
C LYS A 256 -57.33 18.57 43.48
N ARG A 257 -56.19 19.27 43.46
CA ARG A 257 -56.11 20.71 43.72
C ARG A 257 -56.92 21.53 42.71
N ASP A 258 -56.77 21.23 41.42
CA ASP A 258 -57.51 21.91 40.34
C ASP A 258 -59.03 21.69 40.45
N GLU A 259 -59.46 20.45 40.72
CA GLU A 259 -60.87 20.11 40.92
C GLU A 259 -61.49 20.85 42.11
N LEU A 260 -60.81 20.88 43.26
CA LEU A 260 -61.26 21.61 44.45
C LEU A 260 -61.32 23.12 44.19
N GLN A 261 -60.29 23.68 43.55
CA GLN A 261 -60.27 25.10 43.19
C GLN A 261 -61.41 25.48 42.24
N GLN A 262 -61.71 24.63 41.25
CA GLN A 262 -62.80 24.86 40.31
C GLN A 262 -64.17 24.80 41.00
N LYS A 263 -64.37 23.83 41.91
CA LYS A 263 -65.60 23.72 42.72
C LYS A 263 -65.83 24.97 43.57
N ILE A 264 -64.82 25.41 44.32
CA ILE A 264 -64.87 26.63 45.13
C ILE A 264 -65.24 27.84 44.27
N ASN A 265 -64.56 28.04 43.15
CA ASN A 265 -64.81 29.18 42.27
C ASN A 265 -66.22 29.17 41.67
N ALA A 266 -66.74 28.01 41.29
CA ALA A 266 -68.08 27.87 40.72
C ALA A 266 -69.18 28.22 41.73
N VAL A 267 -69.04 27.77 42.97
CA VAL A 267 -70.02 28.04 44.04
C VAL A 267 -70.05 29.52 44.41
N VAL A 268 -68.88 30.14 44.64
CA VAL A 268 -68.79 31.56 45.00
C VAL A 268 -69.29 32.47 43.88
N SER A 269 -68.82 32.24 42.64
CA SER A 269 -69.13 33.14 41.53
C SER A 269 -70.62 33.19 41.19
N LYS A 270 -71.31 32.04 41.26
CA LYS A 270 -72.75 31.98 41.03
C LYS A 270 -73.52 32.82 42.05
N SER A 271 -73.36 32.52 43.35
CA SER A 271 -74.11 33.22 44.40
C SER A 271 -73.73 34.71 44.50
N ARG A 272 -72.47 35.07 44.23
CA ARG A 272 -72.02 36.47 44.24
C ARG A 272 -72.62 37.27 43.09
N ASN A 273 -72.74 36.68 41.90
CA ASN A 273 -73.38 37.33 40.77
C ASN A 273 -74.88 37.57 41.02
N GLU A 274 -75.60 36.56 41.53
CA GLU A 274 -77.03 36.67 41.85
C GLU A 274 -77.30 37.75 42.93
N TYR A 275 -76.43 37.87 43.93
CA TYR A 275 -76.48 38.94 44.92
C TYR A 275 -76.22 40.33 44.31
N ASN A 276 -75.20 40.47 43.46
CA ASN A 276 -74.86 41.75 42.83
C ASN A 276 -76.03 42.26 41.97
N THR A 277 -76.64 41.38 41.16
CA THR A 277 -77.82 41.73 40.34
C THR A 277 -79.01 42.15 41.20
N ALA A 278 -79.27 41.44 42.31
CA ALA A 278 -80.35 41.82 43.23
C ALA A 278 -80.09 43.18 43.92
N SER A 279 -78.83 43.45 44.28
CA SER A 279 -78.41 44.69 44.94
C SER A 279 -78.47 45.89 43.99
N GLU A 280 -78.07 45.74 42.73
CA GLU A 280 -78.23 46.76 41.69
C GLU A 280 -79.69 47.10 41.45
N LYS A 281 -80.56 46.09 41.37
CA LYS A 281 -82.01 46.29 41.24
C LYS A 281 -82.58 47.10 42.41
N LEU A 282 -82.16 46.82 43.65
CA LEU A 282 -82.58 47.59 44.82
C LEU A 282 -82.14 49.05 44.80
N ARG A 283 -80.95 49.35 44.26
CA ARG A 283 -80.44 50.72 44.12
C ARG A 283 -81.22 51.58 43.12
N SER A 284 -81.95 50.96 42.19
CA SER A 284 -82.75 51.67 41.19
C SER A 284 -84.04 52.31 41.74
N TYR A 285 -84.51 51.88 42.92
CA TYR A 285 -85.73 52.39 43.54
C TYR A 285 -85.52 53.72 44.25
N THR A 286 -86.50 54.61 44.14
CA THR A 286 -86.45 55.98 44.69
C THR A 286 -87.13 56.07 46.06
N ALA A 287 -86.89 57.16 46.80
CA ALA A 287 -87.54 57.41 48.09
C ALA A 287 -89.09 57.45 48.00
N ALA A 288 -89.67 57.69 46.81
CA ALA A 288 -91.10 57.64 46.59
C ALA A 288 -91.65 56.20 46.66
N ASP A 289 -90.89 55.22 46.17
CA ASP A 289 -91.29 53.81 46.13
C ASP A 289 -91.37 53.21 47.53
N TYR A 290 -90.42 53.56 48.42
CA TYR A 290 -90.45 53.18 49.84
C TYR A 290 -91.64 53.80 50.58
N ARG A 291 -91.98 55.06 50.30
CA ARG A 291 -93.18 55.72 50.87
C ARG A 291 -94.47 55.08 50.35
N LYS A 292 -94.51 54.63 49.09
CA LYS A 292 -95.63 53.89 48.51
C LYS A 292 -95.83 52.54 49.20
N LEU A 293 -94.74 51.84 49.52
CA LEU A 293 -94.82 50.62 50.31
C LEU A 293 -95.34 50.89 51.74
N ALA A 294 -94.93 51.99 52.36
CA ALA A 294 -95.36 52.38 53.71
C ALA A 294 -96.84 52.78 53.82
N SER A 295 -97.50 53.16 52.72
CA SER A 295 -98.89 53.63 52.73
C SER A 295 -99.94 52.50 52.72
N LEU A 296 -99.51 51.24 52.58
CA LEU A 296 -100.37 50.06 52.67
C LEU A 296 -100.94 49.91 54.09
N LYS A 297 -102.28 49.96 54.22
CA LYS A 297 -102.98 49.89 55.53
C LYS A 297 -103.06 48.47 56.11
N LYS A 298 -103.16 47.44 55.27
CA LYS A 298 -103.22 46.02 55.65
C LYS A 298 -102.49 45.14 54.62
N PRO A 299 -101.16 45.20 54.56
CA PRO A 299 -100.40 44.44 53.57
C PRO A 299 -100.51 42.93 53.79
N MET A 300 -100.30 42.13 52.74
CA MET A 300 -100.24 40.67 52.82
C MET A 300 -99.09 40.20 53.72
N ILE A 301 -99.23 38.97 54.23
CA ILE A 301 -98.24 38.35 55.14
C ILE A 301 -96.82 38.36 54.52
N GLY A 302 -96.70 38.11 53.22
CA GLY A 302 -95.42 38.14 52.50
C GLY A 302 -94.71 39.48 52.57
N VAL A 303 -95.42 40.60 52.31
CA VAL A 303 -94.86 41.96 52.41
C VAL A 303 -94.43 42.30 53.84
N ARG A 304 -95.21 41.89 54.85
CA ARG A 304 -94.84 42.10 56.27
C ARG A 304 -93.58 41.32 56.63
N PHE A 305 -93.51 40.06 56.22
CA PHE A 305 -92.33 39.22 56.43
C PHE A 305 -91.09 39.76 55.70
N THR A 306 -91.21 40.32 54.50
CA THR A 306 -90.11 41.01 53.80
C THR A 306 -89.49 42.09 54.67
N ILE A 307 -90.31 42.99 55.22
CA ILE A 307 -89.79 44.12 55.99
C ILE A 307 -89.27 43.68 57.36
N GLU A 308 -89.92 42.71 58.00
CA GLU A 308 -89.40 42.07 59.22
C GLU A 308 -88.05 41.39 58.97
N ALA A 309 -87.90 40.69 57.84
CA ALA A 309 -86.68 40.00 57.46
C ALA A 309 -85.53 40.99 57.19
N VAL A 310 -85.76 42.11 56.48
CA VAL A 310 -84.71 43.13 56.30
C VAL A 310 -84.31 43.73 57.64
N ARG A 311 -85.27 44.01 58.52
CA ARG A 311 -84.98 44.52 59.86
C ARG A 311 -84.13 43.53 60.67
N CYS A 312 -84.31 42.22 60.50
CA CYS A 312 -83.45 41.23 61.14
C CYS A 312 -81.98 41.29 60.67
N LEU A 313 -81.71 41.79 59.45
CA LEU A 313 -80.36 41.99 58.91
C LEU A 313 -79.77 43.35 59.27
N VAL A 314 -80.60 44.40 59.31
CA VAL A 314 -80.17 45.80 59.43
C VAL A 314 -80.21 46.32 60.87
N ASP A 315 -81.08 45.77 61.71
CA ASP A 315 -81.25 46.15 63.12
C ASP A 315 -80.88 44.96 64.03
N PRO A 316 -79.68 44.98 64.65
CA PRO A 316 -79.21 43.89 65.50
C PRO A 316 -80.10 43.62 66.72
N MET A 317 -80.83 44.64 67.20
CA MET A 317 -81.69 44.59 68.38
C MET A 317 -83.12 44.17 68.05
N PHE A 318 -83.48 44.11 66.77
CA PHE A 318 -84.81 43.72 66.34
C PHE A 318 -85.10 42.24 66.61
N ARG A 319 -86.23 41.99 67.30
CA ARG A 319 -86.76 40.66 67.58
C ARG A 319 -88.17 40.55 67.01
N PRO A 320 -88.44 39.56 66.15
CA PRO A 320 -89.75 39.46 65.52
C PRO A 320 -90.83 38.98 66.50
N GLN A 321 -91.94 39.71 66.54
CA GLN A 321 -93.05 39.46 67.46
C GLN A 321 -93.99 38.36 66.93
N ARG A 322 -94.87 37.81 67.78
CA ARG A 322 -95.89 36.81 67.36
C ARG A 322 -96.96 37.41 66.43
N ASN A 323 -97.21 38.71 66.52
CA ASN A 323 -98.17 39.41 65.68
C ASN A 323 -97.47 40.29 64.64
N SER A 324 -97.44 39.82 63.38
CA SER A 324 -96.81 40.53 62.26
C SER A 324 -97.45 41.89 61.92
N LEU A 325 -98.72 42.11 62.31
CA LEU A 325 -99.42 43.36 62.00
C LEU A 325 -98.94 44.53 62.91
N ASP A 326 -98.61 44.24 64.17
CA ASP A 326 -98.09 45.25 65.10
C ASP A 326 -96.65 45.66 64.71
N THR A 327 -95.87 44.68 64.25
CA THR A 327 -94.52 44.90 63.77
C THR A 327 -94.51 45.70 62.45
N TRP A 328 -95.49 45.49 61.56
CA TRP A 328 -95.70 46.35 60.39
C TRP A 328 -95.94 47.80 60.76
N THR A 329 -96.82 48.06 61.74
CA THR A 329 -97.18 49.42 62.18
C THR A 329 -95.95 50.20 62.65
N THR A 330 -95.06 49.55 63.41
CA THR A 330 -93.77 50.17 63.82
C THR A 330 -92.75 50.28 62.69
N SER A 331 -92.85 49.44 61.65
CA SER A 331 -91.96 49.46 60.49
C SER A 331 -92.36 50.49 59.43
N GLN A 332 -93.58 51.03 59.48
CA GLN A 332 -94.03 52.08 58.55
C GLN A 332 -93.20 53.37 58.70
N GLU A 333 -92.75 53.71 59.90
CA GLU A 333 -91.85 54.85 60.14
C GLU A 333 -90.47 54.61 59.51
N LEU A 334 -89.93 53.40 59.67
CA LEU A 334 -88.68 52.98 59.06
C LEU A 334 -88.73 53.08 57.53
N LEU A 335 -89.84 52.68 56.91
CA LEU A 335 -90.06 52.77 55.46
C LEU A 335 -90.28 54.21 54.95
N ARG A 336 -90.83 55.11 55.78
CA ARG A 336 -90.97 56.53 55.45
C ARG A 336 -89.65 57.30 55.58
N SER A 337 -88.76 56.81 56.44
CA SER A 337 -87.40 57.32 56.58
C SER A 337 -86.51 56.90 55.42
N LEU A 338 -85.47 57.70 55.12
CA LEU A 338 -84.45 57.33 54.12
C LEU A 338 -83.46 56.26 54.63
N PHE A 339 -83.55 55.88 55.91
CA PHE A 339 -82.58 55.00 56.56
C PHE A 339 -82.54 53.59 55.95
N LEU A 340 -83.70 52.97 55.68
CA LEU A 340 -83.73 51.62 55.10
C LEU A 340 -83.11 51.61 53.69
N GLN A 341 -83.40 52.64 52.90
CA GLN A 341 -82.84 52.80 51.56
C GLN A 341 -81.31 52.99 51.59
N SER A 342 -80.79 53.83 52.50
CA SER A 342 -79.35 54.04 52.62
C SER A 342 -78.62 52.79 53.09
N VAL A 343 -79.17 52.07 54.07
CA VAL A 343 -78.53 50.86 54.60
C VAL A 343 -78.51 49.73 53.56
N LEU A 344 -79.60 49.55 52.80
CA LEU A 344 -79.62 48.55 51.72
C LEU A 344 -78.63 48.88 50.59
N ALA A 345 -78.40 50.17 50.30
CA ALA A 345 -77.44 50.58 49.28
C ALA A 345 -75.98 50.33 49.67
N THR A 346 -75.65 50.47 50.95
CA THR A 346 -74.29 50.28 51.50
C THR A 346 -74.14 48.99 52.30
N PHE A 347 -75.03 48.01 52.11
CA PHE A 347 -75.01 46.78 52.90
C PHE A 347 -73.79 45.92 52.53
N ASP A 348 -73.00 45.57 53.54
CA ASP A 348 -71.86 44.68 53.39
C ASP A 348 -72.28 43.24 53.71
N VAL A 349 -72.52 42.46 52.66
CA VAL A 349 -72.92 41.05 52.76
C VAL A 349 -71.84 40.16 53.37
N ASP A 350 -70.56 40.56 53.29
CA ASP A 350 -69.44 39.78 53.81
C ASP A 350 -69.31 39.93 55.34
N SER A 351 -69.98 40.93 55.93
CA SER A 351 -70.04 41.18 57.38
C SER A 351 -71.20 40.47 58.10
N VAL A 352 -72.07 39.76 57.36
CA VAL A 352 -73.25 39.09 57.92
C VAL A 352 -72.85 37.83 58.68
N ASP A 353 -73.14 37.82 59.98
CA ASP A 353 -72.86 36.68 60.85
C ASP A 353 -73.93 35.57 60.74
N GLU A 354 -73.56 34.32 61.03
CA GLU A 354 -74.45 33.15 60.96
C GLU A 354 -75.70 33.33 61.86
N ILE A 355 -75.55 34.07 62.95
CA ILE A 355 -76.62 34.42 63.88
C ILE A 355 -77.72 35.26 63.19
N ALA A 356 -77.37 36.10 62.21
CA ALA A 356 -78.34 36.91 61.47
C ALA A 356 -79.14 36.03 60.47
N ILE A 357 -78.48 35.09 59.79
CA ILE A 357 -79.14 34.12 58.90
C ILE A 357 -80.08 33.20 59.69
N GLN A 358 -79.69 32.75 60.88
CA GLN A 358 -80.55 31.93 61.73
C GLN A 358 -81.86 32.64 62.11
N ARG A 359 -81.85 33.97 62.26
CA ARG A 359 -83.06 34.78 62.49
C ARG A 359 -83.95 34.86 61.24
N LEU A 360 -83.35 34.82 60.05
CA LEU A 360 -84.06 34.84 58.77
C LEU A 360 -84.72 33.50 58.42
N LYS A 361 -84.22 32.38 58.98
CA LYS A 361 -84.67 31.02 58.67
C LYS A 361 -86.20 30.86 58.70
N ARG A 362 -86.86 31.44 59.72
CA ARG A 362 -88.33 31.41 59.86
C ARG A 362 -89.09 32.06 58.70
N TYR A 363 -88.46 33.00 57.99
CA TYR A 363 -89.05 33.69 56.84
C TYR A 363 -88.70 32.96 55.56
N LEU A 364 -87.44 32.59 55.36
CA LEU A 364 -86.98 31.87 54.17
C LEU A 364 -87.69 30.53 53.95
N GLU A 365 -88.06 29.83 55.03
CA GLU A 365 -88.81 28.56 54.96
C GLU A 365 -90.33 28.77 54.78
N SER A 366 -90.82 30.00 54.90
CA SER A 366 -92.25 30.31 54.77
C SER A 366 -92.71 30.29 53.32
N ARG A 367 -93.82 29.59 53.05
CA ARG A 367 -94.45 29.57 51.71
C ARG A 367 -94.95 30.93 51.25
N GLU A 368 -95.14 31.88 52.16
CA GLU A 368 -95.60 33.25 51.87
C GLU A 368 -94.46 34.23 51.60
N PHE A 369 -93.21 33.82 51.82
CA PHE A 369 -92.01 34.62 51.59
C PHE A 369 -91.34 34.22 50.28
N LYS A 370 -91.94 34.62 49.16
CA LYS A 370 -91.39 34.41 47.81
C LYS A 370 -91.55 35.68 47.00
N SER A 371 -90.48 36.10 46.32
CA SER A 371 -90.48 37.33 45.50
C SER A 371 -91.70 37.40 44.55
N THR A 372 -91.99 36.30 43.83
CA THR A 372 -93.13 36.21 42.89
C THR A 372 -94.51 36.36 43.53
N LYS A 373 -94.67 36.02 44.83
CA LYS A 373 -95.94 36.20 45.55
C LYS A 373 -96.09 37.61 46.10
N VAL A 374 -94.98 38.21 46.52
CA VAL A 374 -94.93 39.57 47.09
C VAL A 374 -95.07 40.64 46.00
N GLU A 375 -94.63 40.33 44.77
CA GLU A 375 -94.69 41.22 43.60
C GLU A 375 -96.10 41.69 43.26
N VAL A 376 -97.10 40.83 43.49
CA VAL A 376 -98.52 41.15 43.28
C VAL A 376 -98.97 42.39 44.06
N GLU A 377 -98.36 42.66 45.22
CA GLU A 377 -98.69 43.81 46.06
C GLU A 377 -97.63 44.93 45.99
N SER A 378 -96.35 44.60 45.81
CA SER A 378 -95.28 45.58 45.63
C SER A 378 -94.02 45.01 45.00
N ASP A 379 -93.60 45.61 43.88
CA ASP A 379 -92.32 45.32 43.21
C ASP A 379 -91.10 45.59 44.09
N LEU A 380 -91.15 46.63 44.92
CA LEU A 380 -90.08 46.95 45.87
C LEU A 380 -89.98 45.86 46.94
N ALA A 381 -91.10 45.46 47.54
CA ALA A 381 -91.10 44.37 48.52
C ALA A 381 -90.67 43.03 47.90
N ALA A 382 -90.99 42.78 46.62
CA ALA A 382 -90.53 41.60 45.90
C ALA A 382 -89.02 41.61 45.65
N SER A 383 -88.46 42.75 45.27
CA SER A 383 -87.01 42.92 45.06
C SER A 383 -86.24 42.84 46.36
N ILE A 384 -86.80 43.38 47.45
CA ILE A 384 -86.23 43.25 48.80
C ILE A 384 -86.28 41.78 49.26
N CYS A 385 -87.39 41.07 49.01
CA CYS A 385 -87.52 39.64 49.34
C CYS A 385 -86.51 38.78 48.56
N TYR A 386 -86.32 39.06 47.27
CA TYR A 386 -85.32 38.38 46.44
C TYR A 386 -83.90 38.65 46.93
N TRP A 387 -83.57 39.91 47.23
CA TRP A 387 -82.27 40.29 47.75
C TRP A 387 -81.93 39.61 49.08
N ILE A 388 -82.88 39.51 50.03
CA ILE A 388 -82.68 38.77 51.28
C ILE A 388 -82.38 37.29 51.02
N THR A 389 -83.04 36.71 50.01
CA THR A 389 -82.80 35.33 49.60
C THR A 389 -81.38 35.17 49.04
N CYS A 390 -80.95 36.06 48.13
CA CYS A 390 -79.58 36.07 47.60
C CYS A 390 -78.52 36.32 48.69
N VAL A 391 -78.79 37.16 49.69
CA VAL A 391 -77.91 37.37 50.86
C VAL A 391 -77.74 36.08 51.64
N ALA A 392 -78.84 35.37 51.93
CA ALA A 392 -78.79 34.11 52.65
C ALA A 392 -78.05 33.02 51.85
N ASP A 393 -78.29 32.93 50.54
CA ASP A 393 -77.63 31.96 49.66
C ASP A 393 -76.13 32.24 49.48
N LEU A 394 -75.72 33.51 49.43
CA LEU A 394 -74.31 33.89 49.38
C LEU A 394 -73.57 33.64 50.70
N VAL A 395 -74.19 33.92 51.86
CA VAL A 395 -73.59 33.61 53.16
C VAL A 395 -73.48 32.09 53.37
N ALA A 396 -74.50 31.33 52.95
CA ALA A 396 -74.44 29.87 52.96
C ALA A 396 -73.34 29.33 52.03
N ALA A 397 -73.21 29.86 50.80
CA ALA A 397 -72.13 29.51 49.88
C ALA A 397 -70.74 29.83 50.44
N ASN A 398 -70.56 31.00 51.06
CA ASN A 398 -69.31 31.39 51.72
C ASN A 398 -68.94 30.47 52.89
N SER A 399 -69.92 29.94 53.64
CA SER A 399 -69.67 28.98 54.72
C SER A 399 -69.17 27.62 54.20
N ILE A 400 -69.70 27.15 53.07
CA ILE A 400 -69.27 25.92 52.40
C ILE A 400 -67.84 26.10 51.86
N VAL A 401 -67.57 27.24 51.24
CA VAL A 401 -66.27 27.60 50.67
C VAL A 401 -65.20 27.70 51.75
N ARG A 402 -65.49 28.23 52.94
CA ARG A 402 -64.52 28.23 54.06
C ARG A 402 -64.06 26.82 54.43
N LYS A 403 -64.95 25.82 54.39
CA LYS A 403 -64.59 24.41 54.66
C LYS A 403 -63.76 23.81 53.53
N GLU A 404 -64.18 24.02 52.28
CA GLU A 404 -63.44 23.51 51.11
C GLU A 404 -62.07 24.20 50.94
N TYR A 405 -61.92 25.46 51.38
CA TYR A 405 -60.65 26.19 51.35
C TYR A 405 -59.61 25.60 52.32
N GLU A 406 -60.04 25.09 53.48
CA GLU A 406 -59.12 24.42 54.41
C GLU A 406 -58.63 23.08 53.82
N GLU A 407 -59.50 22.33 53.13
CA GLU A 407 -59.10 21.11 52.39
C GLU A 407 -58.15 21.46 51.23
N LEU A 408 -58.43 22.51 50.47
CA LEU A 408 -57.55 23.00 49.41
C LEU A 408 -56.16 23.37 49.95
N LYS A 409 -56.11 24.05 51.11
CA LYS A 409 -54.85 24.42 51.77
C LYS A 409 -54.02 23.20 52.16
N GLN A 410 -54.66 22.16 52.70
CA GLN A 410 -53.98 20.88 53.01
C GLN A 410 -53.41 20.24 51.75
N VAL A 411 -54.17 20.16 50.67
CA VAL A 411 -53.71 19.60 49.38
C VAL A 411 -52.55 20.42 48.79
N ILE A 412 -52.56 21.74 48.93
CA ILE A 412 -51.44 22.60 48.49
C ILE A 412 -50.17 22.32 49.31
N MET A 413 -50.29 22.15 50.63
CA MET A 413 -49.14 21.79 51.47
C MET A 413 -48.58 20.40 51.13
N GLU A 414 -49.46 19.42 50.93
CA GLU A 414 -49.07 18.07 50.45
C GLU A 414 -48.37 18.14 49.08
N MET A 415 -48.83 19.00 48.17
CA MET A 415 -48.20 19.22 46.88
C MET A 415 -46.80 19.82 47.03
N GLN A 416 -46.65 20.88 47.83
CA GLN A 416 -45.36 21.56 48.04
C GLN A 416 -44.31 20.64 48.67
N THR A 417 -44.70 19.88 49.69
CA THR A 417 -43.80 18.90 50.33
C THR A 417 -43.33 17.83 49.35
N LEU A 418 -44.24 17.30 48.51
CA LEU A 418 -43.86 16.33 47.49
C LEU A 418 -43.00 16.93 46.37
N GLU A 419 -43.21 18.20 46.01
CA GLU A 419 -42.37 18.93 45.04
C GLU A 419 -40.94 19.13 45.56
N GLU A 420 -40.77 19.46 46.84
CA GLU A 420 -39.45 19.56 47.49
C GLU A 420 -38.75 18.19 47.57
N GLU A 421 -39.48 17.13 47.93
CA GLU A 421 -38.95 15.76 47.91
C GLU A 421 -38.52 15.32 46.50
N LEU A 422 -39.27 15.71 45.46
CA LEU A 422 -38.91 15.43 44.08
C LEU A 422 -37.66 16.21 43.64
N ALA A 423 -37.54 17.48 44.01
CA ALA A 423 -36.37 18.28 43.71
C ALA A 423 -35.09 17.69 44.32
N THR A 424 -35.13 17.33 45.61
CA THR A 424 -34.00 16.71 46.31
C THR A 424 -33.63 15.33 45.75
N LEU A 425 -34.63 14.52 45.37
CA LEU A 425 -34.39 13.23 44.72
C LEU A 425 -33.81 13.40 43.31
N ASN A 426 -34.28 14.40 42.54
CA ASN A 426 -33.77 14.70 41.22
C ASN A 426 -32.30 15.16 41.27
N ASP A 427 -31.94 16.04 42.22
CA ASP A 427 -30.55 16.47 42.44
C ASP A 427 -29.65 15.28 42.80
N SER A 428 -30.15 14.38 43.65
CA SER A 428 -29.46 13.14 44.02
C SER A 428 -29.25 12.22 42.81
N ILE A 429 -30.23 12.11 41.91
CA ILE A 429 -30.12 11.35 40.65
C ILE A 429 -29.10 11.99 39.71
N VAL A 430 -29.10 13.32 39.56
CA VAL A 430 -28.12 14.03 38.71
C VAL A 430 -26.70 13.80 39.22
N SER A 431 -26.49 13.97 40.53
CA SER A 431 -25.21 13.70 41.18
C SER A 431 -24.76 12.25 40.94
N LYS A 432 -25.61 11.26 41.21
CA LYS A 432 -25.27 9.85 40.99
C LYS A 432 -25.07 9.50 39.51
N SER A 433 -25.79 10.15 38.60
CA SER A 433 -25.60 10.01 37.16
C SER A 433 -24.23 10.48 36.73
N SER A 434 -23.74 11.60 37.30
CA SER A 434 -22.39 12.09 37.02
C SER A 434 -21.29 11.15 37.55
N GLU A 435 -21.51 10.50 38.71
CA GLU A 435 -20.59 9.48 39.21
C GLU A 435 -20.56 8.24 38.30
N VAL A 436 -21.71 7.81 37.78
CA VAL A 436 -21.81 6.68 36.84
C VAL A 436 -21.06 6.99 35.56
N THR A 437 -21.23 8.18 34.97
CA THR A 437 -20.50 8.58 33.75
C THR A 437 -18.99 8.66 34.00
N ARG A 438 -18.55 9.18 35.15
CA ARG A 438 -17.12 9.22 35.50
C ARG A 438 -16.51 7.82 35.62
N THR A 439 -17.21 6.90 36.27
CA THR A 439 -16.77 5.50 36.37
C THR A 439 -16.76 4.81 35.00
N ASP A 440 -17.69 5.13 34.10
CA ASP A 440 -17.71 4.61 32.72
C ASP A 440 -16.47 5.07 31.91
N GLU A 441 -16.12 6.35 32.02
CA GLU A 441 -14.90 6.91 31.40
C GLU A 441 -13.61 6.30 31.97
N GLU A 442 -13.56 6.01 33.28
CA GLU A 442 -12.46 5.29 33.92
C GLU A 442 -12.34 3.85 33.43
N ILE A 443 -13.47 3.14 33.29
CA ILE A 443 -13.51 1.79 32.69
C ILE A 443 -12.96 1.82 31.27
N SER A 444 -13.45 2.75 30.43
CA SER A 444 -13.01 2.87 29.03
C SER A 444 -11.50 3.13 28.91
N ARG A 445 -10.94 4.02 29.75
CA ARG A 445 -9.49 4.26 29.80
C ARG A 445 -8.71 3.02 30.24
N SER A 446 -9.17 2.33 31.28
CA SER A 446 -8.52 1.12 31.79
C SER A 446 -8.59 -0.04 30.77
N GLU A 447 -9.69 -0.19 30.03
CA GLU A 447 -9.79 -1.15 28.93
C GLU A 447 -8.79 -0.88 27.81
N GLN A 448 -8.60 0.40 27.43
CA GLN A 448 -7.61 0.79 26.43
C GLN A 448 -6.18 0.49 26.91
N GLU A 449 -5.87 0.76 28.18
CA GLU A 449 -4.58 0.46 28.78
C GLU A 449 -4.29 -1.05 28.81
N VAL A 450 -5.26 -1.87 29.24
CA VAL A 450 -5.15 -3.34 29.21
C VAL A 450 -4.92 -3.85 27.79
N ALA A 451 -5.63 -3.29 26.80
CA ALA A 451 -5.45 -3.66 25.39
C ALA A 451 -4.07 -3.26 24.84
N ALA A 452 -3.57 -2.08 25.21
CA ALA A 452 -2.23 -1.61 24.82
C ALA A 452 -1.13 -2.47 25.44
N ASN A 453 -1.18 -2.71 26.76
CA ASN A 453 -0.22 -3.53 27.48
C ASN A 453 -0.19 -4.97 26.96
N ARG A 454 -1.35 -5.55 26.64
CA ARG A 454 -1.43 -6.89 26.03
C ARG A 454 -0.75 -6.94 24.66
N ARG A 455 -0.97 -5.94 23.79
CA ARG A 455 -0.31 -5.89 22.47
C ARG A 455 1.20 -5.80 22.62
N THR A 456 1.68 -4.95 23.53
CA THR A 456 3.11 -4.81 23.81
C THR A 456 3.71 -6.13 24.29
N LEU A 457 3.03 -6.82 25.21
CA LEU A 457 3.45 -8.13 25.71
C LEU A 457 3.49 -9.19 24.59
N ASP A 458 2.47 -9.24 23.73
CA ASP A 458 2.43 -10.12 22.56
C ASP A 458 3.57 -9.81 21.57
N HIS A 459 3.97 -8.53 21.44
CA HIS A 459 5.10 -8.13 20.60
C HIS A 459 6.44 -8.58 21.20
N ILE A 460 6.65 -8.38 22.49
CA ILE A 460 7.86 -8.83 23.21
C ILE A 460 7.98 -10.36 23.11
N GLN A 461 6.92 -11.11 23.39
CA GLN A 461 6.94 -12.58 23.34
C GLN A 461 7.24 -13.12 21.93
N ARG A 462 6.61 -12.54 20.90
CA ARG A 462 6.90 -12.92 19.50
C ARG A 462 8.32 -12.53 19.09
N GLY A 463 8.80 -11.36 19.52
CA GLY A 463 10.17 -10.91 19.32
C GLY A 463 11.17 -11.90 19.90
N ALA A 464 11.04 -12.24 21.18
CA ALA A 464 11.86 -13.23 21.88
C ALA A 464 11.85 -14.59 21.16
N GLN A 465 10.68 -15.06 20.72
CA GLN A 465 10.58 -16.33 19.97
C GLN A 465 11.36 -16.28 18.64
N ILE A 466 11.26 -15.18 17.90
CA ILE A 466 12.01 -14.98 16.66
C ILE A 466 13.51 -14.94 16.97
N LEU A 467 13.94 -14.19 17.98
CA LEU A 467 15.35 -14.09 18.39
C LEU A 467 15.91 -15.46 18.78
N ARG A 468 15.18 -16.25 19.57
CA ARG A 468 15.58 -17.60 19.95
C ARG A 468 15.80 -18.53 18.75
N VAL A 469 14.87 -18.55 17.80
CA VAL A 469 14.97 -19.40 16.60
C VAL A 469 16.05 -18.90 15.65
N THR A 470 16.28 -17.59 15.60
CA THR A 470 17.24 -16.97 14.67
C THR A 470 18.65 -16.81 15.24
N ALA A 471 18.87 -16.97 16.55
CA ALA A 471 20.17 -16.73 17.19
C ALA A 471 21.33 -17.52 16.56
N ALA A 472 21.12 -18.81 16.28
CA ALA A 472 22.13 -19.64 15.60
C ALA A 472 22.41 -19.16 14.17
N ASN A 473 21.39 -18.66 13.46
CA ASN A 473 21.55 -18.11 12.13
C ASN A 473 22.20 -16.72 12.16
N GLN A 474 21.92 -15.89 13.17
CA GLN A 474 22.55 -14.60 13.38
C GLN A 474 24.06 -14.75 13.52
N MET A 475 24.52 -15.68 14.37
CA MET A 475 25.94 -15.99 14.52
C MET A 475 26.56 -16.42 13.18
N LYS A 476 25.91 -17.35 12.46
CA LYS A 476 26.36 -17.78 11.13
C LYS A 476 26.43 -16.65 10.12
N TRP A 477 25.44 -15.76 10.09
CA TRP A 477 25.40 -14.61 9.17
C TRP A 477 26.48 -13.58 9.50
N GLN A 478 26.79 -13.39 10.78
CA GLN A 478 27.87 -12.52 11.21
C GLN A 478 29.23 -13.12 10.80
N GLU A 479 29.46 -14.40 11.09
CA GLU A 479 30.65 -15.13 10.65
C GLU A 479 30.83 -15.09 9.13
N GLU A 480 29.73 -15.28 8.38
CA GLU A 480 29.74 -15.19 6.92
C GLU A 480 30.06 -13.76 6.44
N LEU A 481 29.50 -12.74 7.08
CA LEU A 481 29.78 -11.33 6.75
C LEU A 481 31.25 -10.98 6.98
N ASP A 482 31.84 -11.48 8.07
CA ASP A 482 33.25 -11.30 8.41
C ASP A 482 34.15 -12.06 7.43
N ALA A 483 33.77 -13.30 7.09
CA ALA A 483 34.47 -14.10 6.07
C ALA A 483 34.44 -13.42 4.69
N LEU A 484 33.28 -12.94 4.24
CA LEU A 484 33.14 -12.20 2.98
C LEU A 484 33.95 -10.89 2.97
N SER A 485 34.16 -10.29 4.15
CA SER A 485 35.02 -9.12 4.29
C SER A 485 36.48 -9.46 4.01
N ARG A 486 36.96 -10.59 4.52
CA ARG A 486 38.30 -11.12 4.21
C ARG A 486 38.44 -11.56 2.76
N VAL A 487 37.43 -12.23 2.18
CA VAL A 487 37.46 -12.69 0.77
C VAL A 487 37.67 -11.51 -0.19
N SER A 488 37.19 -10.31 0.16
CA SER A 488 37.35 -9.10 -0.66
C SER A 488 38.81 -8.79 -1.00
N ASP A 489 39.76 -9.17 -0.14
CA ASP A 489 41.19 -8.93 -0.34
C ASP A 489 41.79 -9.89 -1.39
N TYR A 490 41.17 -11.06 -1.59
CA TYR A 490 41.62 -12.12 -2.50
C TYR A 490 41.01 -12.01 -3.90
N VAL A 491 39.89 -11.27 -4.05
CA VAL A 491 39.16 -11.11 -5.33
C VAL A 491 40.08 -10.63 -6.45
N LEU A 492 41.01 -9.73 -6.12
CA LEU A 492 41.92 -9.17 -7.12
C LEU A 492 42.82 -10.25 -7.72
N GLY A 493 43.53 -11.01 -6.88
CA GLY A 493 44.41 -12.09 -7.33
C GLY A 493 43.66 -13.22 -8.03
N ASP A 494 42.52 -13.63 -7.47
CA ASP A 494 41.68 -14.68 -8.05
C ASP A 494 41.19 -14.29 -9.45
N SER A 495 40.82 -13.03 -9.65
CA SER A 495 40.37 -12.51 -10.96
C SER A 495 41.51 -12.44 -11.98
N ILE A 496 42.73 -12.09 -11.54
CA ILE A 496 43.93 -12.10 -12.40
C ILE A 496 44.20 -13.52 -12.87
N PHE A 497 44.19 -14.50 -11.96
CA PHE A 497 44.40 -15.89 -12.32
C PHE A 497 43.31 -16.44 -13.24
N MET A 498 42.03 -16.15 -12.96
CA MET A 498 40.92 -16.54 -13.84
C MET A 498 41.13 -16.02 -15.28
N ALA A 499 41.51 -14.74 -15.41
CA ALA A 499 41.75 -14.13 -16.71
C ALA A 499 42.96 -14.72 -17.41
N ALA A 500 44.10 -14.81 -16.72
CA ALA A 500 45.33 -15.38 -17.28
C ALA A 500 45.13 -16.86 -17.66
N PHE A 501 44.45 -17.64 -16.83
CA PHE A 501 44.13 -19.03 -17.10
C PHE A 501 43.29 -19.18 -18.37
N SER A 502 42.15 -18.47 -18.42
CA SER A 502 41.20 -18.57 -19.54
C SER A 502 41.77 -18.13 -20.89
N VAL A 503 42.69 -17.15 -20.91
CA VAL A 503 43.21 -16.55 -22.14
C VAL A 503 44.52 -17.18 -22.61
N LEU A 504 45.42 -17.56 -21.69
CA LEU A 504 46.79 -17.93 -22.05
C LEU A 504 47.04 -19.45 -22.03
N ILE A 505 46.54 -20.16 -21.01
CA ILE A 505 46.92 -21.57 -20.76
C ILE A 505 45.77 -22.56 -20.85
N CYS A 506 44.54 -22.10 -21.08
CA CYS A 506 43.34 -22.95 -21.17
C CYS A 506 43.44 -24.00 -22.28
N ASP A 507 44.08 -23.65 -23.40
CA ASP A 507 44.26 -24.47 -24.60
C ASP A 507 45.60 -25.23 -24.61
N ARG A 508 46.23 -25.43 -23.45
CA ARG A 508 47.51 -26.12 -23.28
C ARG A 508 47.39 -27.35 -22.39
N SER A 509 48.37 -28.25 -22.54
CA SER A 509 48.43 -29.49 -21.77
C SER A 509 48.50 -29.26 -20.26
N THR A 510 48.03 -30.25 -19.48
CA THR A 510 48.06 -30.18 -18.01
C THR A 510 49.48 -29.96 -17.47
N ARG A 511 50.50 -30.49 -18.14
CA ARG A 511 51.91 -30.28 -17.78
C ARG A 511 52.30 -28.80 -17.83
N ILE A 512 52.00 -28.11 -18.94
CA ILE A 512 52.33 -26.69 -19.11
C ILE A 512 51.54 -25.85 -18.09
N ARG A 513 50.25 -26.16 -17.90
CA ARG A 513 49.40 -25.47 -16.93
C ARG A 513 49.99 -25.51 -15.51
N ARG A 514 50.48 -26.67 -15.04
CA ARG A 514 51.11 -26.78 -13.70
C ARG A 514 52.36 -25.92 -13.57
N ILE A 515 53.25 -25.93 -14.57
CA ILE A 515 54.50 -25.16 -14.55
C ILE A 515 54.18 -23.66 -14.52
N VAL A 516 53.42 -23.17 -15.50
CA VAL A 516 53.13 -21.74 -15.64
C VAL A 516 52.34 -21.21 -14.45
N LEU A 517 51.32 -21.95 -13.98
CA LEU A 517 50.52 -21.53 -12.83
C LEU A 517 51.38 -21.43 -11.55
N SER A 518 52.36 -22.32 -11.35
CA SER A 518 53.28 -22.23 -10.21
C SER A 518 54.17 -20.98 -10.25
N LEU A 519 54.64 -20.59 -11.43
CA LEU A 519 55.45 -19.37 -11.62
C LEU A 519 54.61 -18.10 -11.44
N TRP A 520 53.38 -18.10 -11.94
CA TRP A 520 52.46 -16.99 -11.74
C TRP A 520 52.09 -16.79 -10.26
N LYS A 521 51.93 -17.87 -9.49
CA LYS A 521 51.78 -17.80 -8.03
C LYS A 521 52.95 -17.09 -7.37
N GLN A 522 54.18 -17.44 -7.73
CA GLN A 522 55.38 -16.77 -7.20
C GLN A 522 55.41 -15.28 -7.54
N GLU A 523 55.01 -14.90 -8.76
CA GLU A 523 54.95 -13.50 -9.17
C GLU A 523 53.89 -12.68 -8.42
N LEU A 524 52.68 -13.23 -8.23
CA LEU A 524 51.65 -12.53 -7.45
C LEU A 524 52.04 -12.38 -5.98
N THR A 525 52.70 -13.40 -5.41
CA THR A 525 53.27 -13.30 -4.05
C THR A 525 54.35 -12.21 -3.98
N ARG A 526 55.19 -12.07 -5.01
CA ARG A 526 56.22 -11.03 -5.10
C ARG A 526 55.62 -9.62 -5.14
N GLU A 527 54.55 -9.42 -5.90
CA GLU A 527 53.79 -8.16 -5.99
C GLU A 527 52.85 -7.92 -4.79
N ARG A 528 52.86 -8.81 -3.78
CA ARG A 528 52.01 -8.75 -2.57
C ARG A 528 50.51 -8.73 -2.86
N ILE A 529 50.09 -9.44 -3.92
CA ILE A 529 48.67 -9.63 -4.25
C ILE A 529 48.20 -10.94 -3.62
N MET A 530 47.17 -10.85 -2.78
CA MET A 530 46.56 -12.00 -2.14
C MET A 530 45.70 -12.79 -3.15
N PHE A 531 45.76 -14.11 -3.08
CA PHE A 531 44.95 -15.03 -3.88
C PHE A 531 44.65 -16.31 -3.09
N THR A 532 43.59 -17.01 -3.48
CA THR A 532 43.11 -18.18 -2.75
C THR A 532 43.76 -19.45 -3.29
N GLU A 533 44.68 -20.05 -2.52
CA GLU A 533 45.46 -21.23 -2.95
C GLU A 533 44.59 -22.42 -3.41
N THR A 534 43.45 -22.63 -2.74
CA THR A 534 42.52 -23.74 -3.01
C THR A 534 41.70 -23.57 -4.29
N ILE A 535 41.46 -22.31 -4.71
CA ILE A 535 40.69 -21.95 -5.90
C ILE A 535 41.62 -21.81 -7.11
N CYS A 536 42.83 -21.30 -6.91
CA CYS A 536 43.82 -21.06 -7.95
C CYS A 536 44.52 -22.36 -8.40
N THR A 537 43.73 -23.30 -8.91
CA THR A 537 44.16 -24.59 -9.45
C THR A 537 43.62 -24.77 -10.88
N SER A 538 44.29 -25.60 -11.68
CA SER A 538 43.90 -25.79 -13.08
C SER A 538 42.55 -26.47 -13.21
N GLU A 539 42.31 -27.44 -12.32
CA GLU A 539 41.08 -28.22 -12.23
C GLU A 539 39.90 -27.30 -11.93
N PHE A 540 39.99 -26.52 -10.85
CA PHE A 540 38.93 -25.59 -10.44
C PHE A 540 38.58 -24.58 -11.55
N PHE A 541 39.59 -24.01 -12.21
CA PHE A 541 39.35 -23.07 -13.30
C PHE A 541 38.65 -23.69 -14.51
N VAL A 542 39.04 -24.91 -14.91
CA VAL A 542 38.33 -25.65 -15.97
C VAL A 542 36.89 -25.93 -15.54
N THR A 543 36.68 -26.48 -14.34
CA THR A 543 35.35 -26.78 -13.80
C THR A 543 34.47 -25.53 -13.80
N ARG A 544 35.01 -24.41 -13.31
CA ARG A 544 34.30 -23.13 -13.24
C ARG A 544 33.94 -22.57 -14.61
N LEU A 545 34.86 -22.62 -15.58
CA LEU A 545 34.62 -22.12 -16.94
C LEU A 545 33.59 -22.97 -17.69
N LEU A 546 33.62 -24.30 -17.52
CA LEU A 546 32.64 -25.20 -18.14
C LEU A 546 31.27 -25.15 -17.47
N LYS A 547 31.22 -24.96 -16.15
CA LYS A 547 29.95 -24.80 -15.41
C LYS A 547 29.25 -23.48 -15.76
N ASN A 548 30.02 -22.39 -15.84
CA ASN A 548 29.49 -21.03 -16.05
C ASN A 548 29.46 -20.61 -17.53
N ALA A 549 29.60 -21.54 -18.48
CA ALA A 549 29.44 -21.23 -19.89
C ALA A 549 28.00 -20.76 -20.17
N ASP A 550 27.87 -19.67 -20.94
CA ASP A 550 26.61 -19.02 -21.27
C ASP A 550 26.63 -18.48 -22.70
N ALA A 551 25.47 -17.98 -23.17
CA ALA A 551 25.33 -17.42 -24.52
C ALA A 551 26.06 -16.08 -24.73
N THR A 552 26.47 -15.41 -23.64
CA THR A 552 27.20 -14.12 -23.67
C THR A 552 28.69 -14.31 -23.95
N GLY A 553 29.21 -15.51 -23.73
CA GLY A 553 30.60 -15.88 -23.98
C GLY A 553 30.81 -16.62 -25.30
N ARG A 554 32.08 -16.95 -25.55
CA ARG A 554 32.45 -17.86 -26.63
C ARG A 554 32.18 -19.29 -26.20
N TRP A 555 31.53 -20.06 -27.06
CA TRP A 555 31.23 -21.47 -26.82
C TRP A 555 32.50 -22.29 -26.59
N PRO A 556 32.54 -23.18 -25.59
CA PRO A 556 33.69 -24.06 -25.34
C PRO A 556 33.87 -25.13 -26.43
N VAL A 557 35.12 -25.31 -26.87
CA VAL A 557 35.57 -26.45 -27.67
C VAL A 557 36.59 -27.24 -26.86
N LEU A 558 36.30 -28.50 -26.61
CA LEU A 558 37.07 -29.41 -25.78
C LEU A 558 37.82 -30.41 -26.65
N PHE A 559 39.12 -30.55 -26.40
CA PHE A 559 39.99 -31.54 -27.01
C PHE A 559 40.45 -32.55 -25.95
N GLY A 560 40.29 -33.84 -26.21
CA GLY A 560 40.65 -34.91 -25.29
C GLY A 560 39.87 -36.20 -25.58
N ASN A 561 39.77 -37.08 -24.59
CA ASN A 561 38.97 -38.29 -24.72
C ASN A 561 37.47 -37.96 -24.77
N THR A 562 36.86 -38.12 -25.94
CA THR A 562 35.46 -37.74 -26.21
C THR A 562 34.48 -38.34 -25.19
N GLY A 563 34.60 -39.63 -24.84
CA GLY A 563 33.70 -40.27 -23.90
C GLY A 563 33.77 -39.64 -22.50
N SER A 564 34.99 -39.54 -21.96
CA SER A 564 35.24 -38.92 -20.65
C SER A 564 34.74 -37.48 -20.59
N LEU A 565 34.96 -36.68 -21.64
CA LEU A 565 34.56 -35.28 -21.67
C LEU A 565 33.05 -35.10 -21.72
N VAL A 566 32.35 -35.92 -22.50
CA VAL A 566 30.89 -35.90 -22.54
C VAL A 566 30.32 -36.29 -21.17
N ASP A 567 30.87 -37.29 -20.51
CA ASP A 567 30.43 -37.70 -19.18
C ASP A 567 30.68 -36.60 -18.14
N THR A 568 31.86 -35.96 -18.15
CA THR A 568 32.13 -34.80 -17.31
C THR A 568 31.14 -33.65 -17.55
N LEU A 569 30.81 -33.34 -18.81
CA LEU A 569 29.83 -32.31 -19.12
C LEU A 569 28.41 -32.68 -18.66
N ARG A 570 28.02 -33.96 -18.75
CA ARG A 570 26.73 -34.44 -18.21
C ARG A 570 26.67 -34.34 -16.69
N VAL A 571 27.79 -34.59 -16.00
CA VAL A 571 27.88 -34.39 -14.54
C VAL A 571 27.70 -32.91 -14.17
N LEU A 572 28.33 -31.99 -14.92
CA LEU A 572 28.18 -30.55 -14.69
C LEU A 572 26.80 -30.02 -15.11
N HIS A 573 26.21 -30.61 -16.15
CA HIS A 573 24.92 -30.22 -16.72
C HIS A 573 24.02 -31.46 -16.91
N PRO A 574 23.31 -31.90 -15.85
CA PRO A 574 22.51 -33.14 -15.88
C PRO A 574 21.39 -33.15 -16.93
N ALA A 575 20.82 -31.98 -17.24
CA ALA A 575 19.78 -31.81 -18.25
C ALA A 575 20.34 -31.57 -19.67
N SER A 576 21.55 -32.05 -19.95
CA SER A 576 22.19 -31.87 -21.26
C SER A 576 21.73 -32.89 -22.30
N VAL A 577 21.66 -32.45 -23.55
CA VAL A 577 21.41 -33.29 -24.72
C VAL A 577 22.74 -33.48 -25.45
N SER A 578 23.15 -34.73 -25.67
CA SER A 578 24.38 -35.04 -26.41
C SER A 578 24.06 -35.58 -27.80
N VAL A 579 24.69 -35.03 -28.84
CA VAL A 579 24.47 -35.41 -30.23
C VAL A 579 25.81 -35.74 -30.89
N ASP A 580 25.87 -36.91 -31.54
CA ASP A 580 27.05 -37.33 -32.30
C ASP A 580 27.05 -36.68 -33.67
N VAL A 581 28.00 -35.78 -33.92
CA VAL A 581 28.11 -35.05 -35.19
C VAL A 581 28.70 -35.93 -36.30
N HIS A 582 29.54 -36.91 -35.96
CA HIS A 582 30.09 -37.84 -36.95
C HIS A 582 28.99 -38.74 -37.52
N ALA A 583 28.08 -39.22 -36.68
CA ALA A 583 26.96 -40.05 -37.12
C ALA A 583 25.92 -39.25 -37.92
N ASN A 584 25.67 -37.99 -37.54
CA ASN A 584 24.60 -37.19 -38.11
C ASN A 584 25.03 -36.26 -39.25
N SER A 585 26.32 -35.97 -39.44
CA SER A 585 26.81 -34.91 -40.36
C SER A 585 26.29 -33.50 -39.99
N TRP A 586 27.08 -32.48 -40.30
CA TRP A 586 26.74 -31.08 -40.02
C TRP A 586 25.50 -30.56 -40.77
N GLN A 587 25.12 -31.22 -41.86
CA GLN A 587 24.00 -30.82 -42.73
C GLN A 587 22.71 -31.62 -42.46
N SER A 588 22.69 -32.54 -41.50
CA SER A 588 21.45 -33.27 -41.21
C SER A 588 20.37 -32.37 -40.65
N LYS A 589 19.15 -32.58 -41.13
CA LYS A 589 17.96 -31.90 -40.64
C LYS A 589 17.74 -32.14 -39.14
N GLU A 590 18.02 -33.36 -38.65
CA GLU A 590 17.90 -33.71 -37.24
C GLU A 590 18.83 -32.89 -36.35
N LEU A 591 20.12 -32.78 -36.70
CA LEU A 591 21.09 -32.00 -35.93
C LEU A 591 20.73 -30.50 -35.91
N ILE A 592 20.29 -29.96 -37.06
CA ILE A 592 19.85 -28.57 -37.20
C ILE A 592 18.64 -28.29 -36.30
N GLU A 593 17.64 -29.17 -36.31
CA GLU A 593 16.41 -29.03 -35.49
C GLU A 593 16.67 -29.20 -34.00
N GLN A 594 17.54 -30.13 -33.61
CA GLN A 594 17.93 -30.32 -32.21
C GLN A 594 18.72 -29.12 -31.68
N THR A 595 19.58 -28.54 -32.53
CA THR A 595 20.36 -27.35 -32.19
C THR A 595 19.47 -26.13 -32.02
N GLU A 596 18.57 -25.89 -32.96
CA GLU A 596 17.58 -24.81 -32.85
C GLU A 596 16.75 -24.97 -31.57
N ARG A 597 16.23 -26.17 -31.31
CA ARG A 597 15.41 -26.43 -30.12
C ARG A 597 16.19 -26.12 -28.85
N ALA A 598 17.39 -26.66 -28.70
CA ALA A 598 18.21 -26.48 -27.50
C ALA A 598 18.57 -25.00 -27.25
N LEU A 599 18.92 -24.26 -28.32
CA LEU A 599 19.25 -22.83 -28.20
C LEU A 599 18.03 -21.96 -27.90
N ARG A 600 16.84 -22.30 -28.42
CA ARG A 600 15.58 -21.60 -28.08
C ARG A 600 15.12 -21.91 -26.65
N THR A 601 15.20 -23.17 -26.22
CA THR A 601 14.71 -23.60 -24.90
C THR A 601 15.71 -23.33 -23.77
N GLY A 602 16.96 -23.01 -24.08
CA GLY A 602 18.02 -22.85 -23.09
C GLY A 602 18.57 -24.19 -22.57
N THR A 603 18.36 -25.29 -23.29
CA THR A 603 18.87 -26.61 -22.92
C THR A 603 20.35 -26.71 -23.29
N THR A 604 21.17 -27.30 -22.42
CA THR A 604 22.59 -27.53 -22.71
C THR A 604 22.74 -28.55 -23.85
N LEU A 605 23.39 -28.18 -24.95
CA LEU A 605 23.68 -29.05 -26.08
C LEU A 605 25.18 -29.39 -26.14
N ILE A 606 25.48 -30.67 -26.24
CA ILE A 606 26.84 -31.21 -26.36
C ILE A 606 26.98 -31.87 -27.74
N LEU A 607 27.68 -31.20 -28.63
CA LEU A 607 28.02 -31.73 -29.95
C LEU A 607 29.36 -32.47 -29.85
N HIS A 608 29.35 -33.79 -29.99
CA HIS A 608 30.55 -34.60 -29.79
C HIS A 608 30.99 -35.36 -31.04
N SER A 609 32.15 -36.02 -30.94
CA SER A 609 32.78 -36.76 -32.03
C SER A 609 33.14 -35.88 -33.24
N ILE A 610 33.39 -34.59 -33.03
CA ILE A 610 33.66 -33.64 -34.13
C ILE A 610 35.07 -33.91 -34.68
N ARG A 611 35.18 -34.07 -36.01
CA ARG A 611 36.46 -34.36 -36.70
C ARG A 611 37.03 -33.19 -37.50
N SER A 612 36.18 -32.26 -37.91
CA SER A 612 36.53 -31.10 -38.73
C SER A 612 35.76 -29.86 -38.28
N SER A 613 36.21 -28.68 -38.71
CA SER A 613 35.47 -27.45 -38.48
C SER A 613 34.04 -27.53 -39.02
N PRO A 614 33.06 -26.90 -38.33
CA PRO A 614 31.71 -26.78 -38.83
C PRO A 614 31.70 -25.94 -40.12
N PRO A 615 30.69 -26.16 -40.98
CA PRO A 615 30.57 -25.41 -42.22
C PRO A 615 30.13 -23.97 -41.92
N VAL A 616 30.26 -23.08 -42.91
CA VAL A 616 30.14 -21.62 -42.71
C VAL A 616 28.73 -21.22 -42.23
N GLU A 617 27.72 -22.01 -42.55
CA GLU A 617 26.32 -21.79 -42.14
C GLU A 617 26.12 -21.89 -40.61
N TRP A 618 27.03 -22.52 -39.88
CA TRP A 618 27.01 -22.58 -38.41
C TRP A 618 27.68 -21.37 -37.74
N TYR A 619 28.45 -20.58 -38.49
CA TYR A 619 29.20 -19.45 -37.92
C TYR A 619 28.30 -18.38 -37.30
N PRO A 620 27.10 -18.04 -37.81
CA PRO A 620 26.19 -17.10 -37.14
C PRO A 620 25.79 -17.53 -35.71
N ILE A 621 25.67 -18.84 -35.46
CA ILE A 621 25.40 -19.38 -34.11
C ILE A 621 26.67 -19.38 -33.26
N ILE A 622 27.85 -19.52 -33.86
CA ILE A 622 29.12 -19.69 -33.14
C ILE A 622 29.80 -18.35 -32.84
N SER A 623 29.70 -17.38 -33.75
CA SER A 623 30.31 -16.06 -33.61
C SER A 623 29.56 -15.22 -32.56
N MET A 624 30.31 -14.42 -31.81
CA MET A 624 29.76 -13.43 -30.86
C MET A 624 29.56 -12.08 -31.57
N ASP A 625 29.00 -12.08 -32.77
CA ASP A 625 28.78 -10.83 -33.49
C ASP A 625 27.68 -10.00 -32.81
N ILE A 626 27.65 -8.70 -33.14
CA ILE A 626 26.76 -7.66 -32.58
C ILE A 626 25.27 -8.08 -32.66
N GLU A 627 24.92 -9.00 -33.57
CA GLU A 627 23.58 -9.55 -33.74
C GLU A 627 23.07 -10.37 -32.54
N ARG A 628 23.96 -10.97 -31.71
CA ARG A 628 23.52 -11.68 -30.51
C ARG A 628 22.98 -10.77 -29.41
N GLU A 629 23.44 -9.52 -29.35
CA GLU A 629 22.98 -8.57 -28.34
C GLU A 629 21.59 -7.98 -28.67
N PHE A 630 21.13 -8.03 -29.94
CA PHE A 630 19.94 -7.29 -30.37
C PHE A 630 19.02 -7.96 -31.42
N GLY A 631 19.20 -9.24 -31.83
CA GLY A 631 18.38 -9.81 -32.92
C GLY A 631 18.24 -11.34 -33.01
N ALA A 632 17.42 -11.78 -33.98
CA ALA A 632 17.24 -13.18 -34.34
C ALA A 632 18.42 -13.68 -35.19
N VAL A 633 19.10 -14.73 -34.74
CA VAL A 633 20.18 -15.39 -35.46
C VAL A 633 19.61 -16.17 -36.64
N HIS A 634 20.23 -16.00 -37.81
CA HIS A 634 19.85 -16.70 -39.04
C HIS A 634 20.73 -17.95 -39.18
N PHE A 635 20.09 -19.11 -39.21
CA PHE A 635 20.73 -20.42 -39.25
C PHE A 635 20.04 -21.29 -40.31
N TYR A 636 20.71 -21.48 -41.45
CA TYR A 636 20.08 -22.03 -42.66
C TYR A 636 18.80 -21.25 -43.01
N ASP A 637 17.69 -21.92 -43.32
CA ASP A 637 16.40 -21.30 -43.64
C ASP A 637 15.58 -20.90 -42.39
N ARG A 638 16.24 -20.76 -41.23
CA ARG A 638 15.58 -20.56 -39.94
C ARG A 638 16.11 -19.30 -39.24
N SER A 639 15.21 -18.55 -38.62
CA SER A 639 15.57 -17.37 -37.82
C SER A 639 15.00 -17.47 -36.41
N PHE A 640 15.86 -17.31 -35.39
CA PHE A 640 15.45 -17.44 -33.99
C PHE A 640 16.32 -16.66 -33.01
N SER A 641 15.76 -16.30 -31.87
CA SER A 641 16.52 -15.74 -30.76
C SER A 641 17.14 -16.85 -29.91
N ILE A 642 18.41 -16.67 -29.54
CA ILE A 642 19.11 -17.58 -28.62
C ILE A 642 18.71 -17.21 -27.19
N SER A 643 18.31 -18.19 -26.40
CA SER A 643 18.04 -17.99 -24.97
C SER A 643 19.33 -17.61 -24.23
N PRO A 644 19.31 -16.64 -23.29
CA PRO A 644 20.47 -16.29 -22.47
C PRO A 644 21.06 -17.49 -21.71
N ASP A 645 20.20 -18.45 -21.33
CA ASP A 645 20.57 -19.65 -20.58
C ASP A 645 21.10 -20.78 -21.48
N ALA A 646 21.07 -20.62 -22.80
CA ALA A 646 21.54 -21.63 -23.74
C ALA A 646 23.05 -21.89 -23.57
N ARG A 647 23.42 -23.18 -23.63
CA ARG A 647 24.82 -23.61 -23.54
C ARG A 647 25.15 -24.56 -24.67
N LEU A 648 26.19 -24.24 -25.43
CA LEU A 648 26.67 -25.07 -26.53
C LEU A 648 28.12 -25.48 -26.28
N PHE A 649 28.36 -26.78 -26.28
CA PHE A 649 29.68 -27.39 -26.13
C PHE A 649 30.05 -28.18 -27.39
N PHE A 650 31.30 -28.06 -27.81
CA PHE A 650 31.87 -28.85 -28.90
C PHE A 650 32.94 -29.78 -28.33
N VAL A 651 32.86 -31.08 -28.61
CA VAL A 651 33.85 -32.08 -28.20
C VAL A 651 34.49 -32.68 -29.45
N ALA A 652 35.77 -32.38 -29.64
CA ALA A 652 36.55 -32.87 -30.76
C ALA A 652 37.09 -34.27 -30.49
N SER A 653 37.16 -35.08 -31.55
CA SER A 653 37.79 -36.41 -31.56
C SER A 653 39.13 -36.43 -32.28
N THR A 654 39.48 -35.32 -32.95
CA THR A 654 40.75 -35.11 -33.66
C THR A 654 41.56 -33.99 -33.02
N PRO A 655 42.89 -33.94 -33.24
CA PRO A 655 43.73 -32.87 -32.72
C PRO A 655 43.32 -31.50 -33.24
N ARG A 656 43.58 -30.46 -32.44
CA ARG A 656 43.31 -29.04 -32.74
C ARG A 656 43.80 -28.59 -34.11
N THR A 657 44.93 -29.11 -34.59
CA THR A 657 45.54 -28.74 -35.89
C THR A 657 44.65 -29.06 -37.11
N THR A 658 43.65 -29.92 -36.94
CA THR A 658 42.68 -30.29 -37.97
C THR A 658 41.62 -29.19 -38.21
N PHE A 659 41.47 -28.27 -37.26
CA PHE A 659 40.44 -27.23 -37.27
C PHE A 659 40.96 -25.93 -37.86
N SER A 660 40.07 -25.20 -38.56
CA SER A 660 40.37 -23.89 -39.12
C SER A 660 40.69 -22.88 -38.02
N ALA A 661 41.62 -21.97 -38.30
CA ALA A 661 41.96 -20.89 -37.38
C ALA A 661 40.74 -20.02 -37.03
N GLN A 662 39.83 -19.80 -38.00
CA GLN A 662 38.63 -19.01 -37.82
C GLN A 662 37.70 -19.61 -36.75
N PHE A 663 37.40 -20.91 -36.85
CA PHE A 663 36.57 -21.60 -35.85
C PHE A 663 37.17 -21.50 -34.45
N ILE A 664 38.47 -21.82 -34.33
CA ILE A 664 39.19 -21.75 -33.05
C ILE A 664 39.15 -20.33 -32.45
N HIS A 665 39.25 -19.28 -33.27
CA HIS A 665 39.20 -17.88 -32.81
C HIS A 665 37.81 -17.42 -32.33
N MET A 666 36.73 -18.05 -32.81
CA MET A 666 35.35 -17.75 -32.40
C MET A 666 34.95 -18.49 -31.12
N THR A 667 35.65 -19.57 -30.79
CA THR A 667 35.37 -20.43 -29.62
C THR A 667 36.36 -20.22 -28.47
N SER A 668 36.05 -20.77 -27.30
CA SER A 668 37.00 -20.91 -26.18
C SER A 668 37.59 -22.31 -26.21
N THR A 669 38.88 -22.45 -26.46
CA THR A 669 39.52 -23.77 -26.61
C THR A 669 40.04 -24.31 -25.27
N PHE A 670 39.74 -25.58 -24.99
CA PHE A 670 40.18 -26.30 -23.81
C PHE A 670 40.89 -27.59 -24.24
N VAL A 671 42.09 -27.83 -23.69
CA VAL A 671 42.81 -29.10 -23.88
C VAL A 671 42.82 -29.85 -22.55
N ILE A 672 42.22 -31.04 -22.54
CA ILE A 672 42.06 -31.87 -21.34
C ILE A 672 42.67 -33.24 -21.64
N ASP A 673 43.95 -33.37 -21.31
CA ASP A 673 44.76 -34.57 -21.58
C ASP A 673 44.63 -35.64 -20.48
N GLU A 674 44.06 -35.29 -19.33
CA GLU A 674 43.88 -36.19 -18.18
C GLU A 674 42.39 -36.44 -17.95
N VAL A 675 42.05 -37.66 -17.51
CA VAL A 675 40.69 -37.99 -17.08
C VAL A 675 40.41 -37.17 -15.83
N LEU A 676 39.44 -36.26 -15.91
CA LEU A 676 39.01 -35.48 -14.77
C LEU A 676 38.25 -36.40 -13.80
N ASP A 677 38.62 -36.36 -12.52
CA ASP A 677 37.93 -37.12 -11.48
C ASP A 677 36.53 -36.53 -11.26
N ASN A 678 35.51 -37.26 -11.71
CA ASN A 678 34.10 -36.84 -11.63
C ASN A 678 33.63 -36.61 -10.18
N GLN A 679 34.18 -37.30 -9.18
CA GLN A 679 33.81 -37.07 -7.77
C GLN A 679 34.36 -35.73 -7.26
N ARG A 680 35.61 -35.43 -7.60
CA ARG A 680 36.23 -34.15 -7.27
C ARG A 680 35.58 -32.98 -8.02
N LEU A 681 35.21 -33.18 -9.29
CA LEU A 681 34.43 -32.22 -10.07
C LEU A 681 33.08 -31.91 -9.44
N LEU A 682 32.37 -32.92 -8.92
CA LEU A 682 31.11 -32.72 -8.19
C LEU A 682 31.33 -31.89 -6.93
N GLN A 683 32.38 -32.15 -6.16
CA GLN A 683 32.71 -31.36 -4.97
C GLN A 683 33.03 -29.90 -5.33
N GLU A 684 33.83 -29.66 -6.37
CA GLU A 684 34.14 -28.31 -6.85
C GLU A 684 32.91 -27.62 -7.46
N ALA A 685 32.06 -28.36 -8.17
CA ALA A 685 30.80 -27.86 -8.69
C ALA A 685 29.85 -27.49 -7.56
N VAL A 686 29.69 -28.33 -6.53
CA VAL A 686 28.92 -28.00 -5.32
C VAL A 686 29.48 -26.74 -4.69
N GLN A 687 30.81 -26.65 -4.48
CA GLN A 687 31.47 -25.44 -3.98
C GLN A 687 31.22 -24.20 -4.82
N LEU A 688 31.02 -24.29 -6.14
CA LEU A 688 30.69 -23.16 -7.02
C LEU A 688 29.23 -22.71 -6.91
N THR A 689 28.29 -23.63 -6.65
CA THR A 689 26.88 -23.32 -6.35
C THR A 689 26.71 -22.79 -4.93
N ASP A 690 27.47 -23.38 -4.00
CA ASP A 690 27.63 -22.90 -2.65
C ASP A 690 28.37 -21.57 -2.66
N HIS A 691 29.36 -21.28 -3.51
CA HIS A 691 29.95 -19.93 -3.59
C HIS A 691 28.97 -18.81 -3.97
N GLN A 692 27.87 -19.14 -4.65
CA GLN A 692 26.76 -18.21 -4.91
C GLN A 692 25.76 -18.13 -3.74
N SER A 693 25.84 -19.03 -2.75
CA SER A 693 24.91 -19.13 -1.61
C SER A 693 25.53 -19.23 -0.20
N PHE A 694 26.82 -19.53 -0.03
CA PHE A 694 27.57 -19.90 1.18
C PHE A 694 29.09 -20.11 0.91
N ARG A 695 29.96 -19.34 1.57
CA ARG A 695 31.29 -19.83 1.98
C ARG A 695 31.54 -19.51 3.46
N VAL A 696 30.96 -20.34 4.32
CA VAL A 696 31.49 -20.72 5.64
C VAL A 696 31.49 -22.25 5.67
N SER A 697 32.54 -22.88 5.14
CA SER A 697 32.81 -24.32 5.31
C SER A 697 34.26 -24.72 4.96
N ILE A 698 35.24 -23.82 5.06
CA ILE A 698 36.65 -24.20 5.22
C ILE A 698 37.27 -23.23 6.23
N TYR A 699 37.21 -23.58 7.52
CA TYR A 699 38.23 -23.27 8.55
C TYR A 699 38.08 -24.17 9.80
N TYR A 700 37.39 -25.32 9.71
CA TYR A 700 37.44 -26.38 10.72
C TYR A 700 38.39 -27.49 10.26
N SER A 701 39.68 -27.20 10.22
CA SER A 701 40.72 -28.24 10.20
C SER A 701 42.06 -27.70 10.71
N GLN A 702 42.06 -27.00 11.85
CA GLN A 702 43.27 -26.72 12.62
C GLN A 702 42.92 -26.33 14.06
N CYS A 703 42.21 -27.21 14.75
CA CYS A 703 42.22 -27.27 16.20
C CYS A 703 42.09 -28.75 16.58
N SER A 704 43.22 -29.46 16.52
CA SER A 704 43.38 -30.66 17.31
C SER A 704 43.30 -30.25 18.78
N TRP A 705 42.27 -30.69 19.49
CA TRP A 705 42.29 -30.71 20.95
C TRP A 705 41.86 -32.09 21.42
N LYS A 706 42.81 -32.72 22.11
CA LYS A 706 42.56 -33.50 23.32
C LYS A 706 41.67 -32.73 24.28
#